data_AF-A0A976KCF6-F1
#
_entry.id   AF-A0A976KCF6-F1
#
_cell.length_a   1.000
_cell.length_b   1.000
_cell.length_c   1.000
_cell.angle_alpha   90.00
_cell.angle_beta   90.00
_cell.angle_gamma   90.00
#
_symmetry.space_group_name_H-M   'P 1'
#
loop_
_entity.id
_entity.type
_entity.pdbx_description
1 polymer ?
#
loop_
_entity_poly.entity_id
_entity_poly.type
_entity_poly.pdbx_seq_one_letter_code
_entity_poly.pdbx_strand_id
1 'polypeptide(L)'
;MAGAPSKTFFLSLVLWAAAITAATEPTPPTTLTSRRAITVEVETPTPSSAIDTTSLEIQLGGQATRLLDVQRPATPWQIVLYFDANLATREGVADAASALTRVSRELVRLGEVDVVSANPWPEALAENERDASALTDALAWVSDEAESASEIVITREEFVESGKAGRVDEELREEARRHELLLLRQSREALLGWLSLQSHRGPRCLVLVQDGFDLAPRDFYSAGGAADRAEDSGRPSPELDFETLTRDLAAEGWIVLPLTLADRPEVLSPTPTALQNLADASGGSVIVSPAELAAAIAALAGRWQLTYEASGPVAAGPRQLEIRSARSDWDIRGPRWGSVAPPASLSAARARWMIEEPEWLEQGLPTKSVLLLDQEPSSAAEAITATLEALMLLPGGASGPFRISLLLAGLAGEATVAMETAQPGDLSSAEAWHYRRPLEIPPDTTEAVIVIEDLRSGLWGAANAEVAGSPLSVEGLRVVEHTVGAEATGGAVGSGDARDVVVRLLPPRKRPVTGRTRFNTLISNPAVGRVDFYLDGEMVVSDDRPPFAATLDLGADPDAHAIRAVAYSRTDARMGEHSIIVNPERGSFAVRITGIAGRVEAEVNIPPGESIDRVEFYRNETLVARLEAPPWQAQLPGAEAGPSDYVRVAAFLKSGESMEDARLLSSPGIEERVEVNLVELNVVVTDRDDAPVRGLEPENFAVFFRGQPHAVQRFALAEEIPLVLGLVIDTSESMITLMTDTKKAGAQFLGETLREGDEAFLVDFDTRPRLAREATGDFVALLRQFNSLRPEGFTALYDAIIFSLLQFEEASGRKALVLLTDGDDYRSKYGPRRCIQYGRQLGVPVYIISLGAMQSPRRGFRRIDLEGITEGTGGKVFYISEMAELSGAYAQINDELRSQYVLAFATDHPLTDEEFSAIDVKVTDKELSVRTVVGGQSLD
;
A
#
# COMPACT_ATOMS: atom_id res chain seq x y z
N MET A 1 21.70 57.89 -20.15
CA MET A 1 20.98 58.48 -21.30
C MET A 1 21.66 57.95 -22.56
N ALA A 2 21.03 57.37 -23.56
CA ALA A 2 19.65 57.06 -23.94
C ALA A 2 19.78 55.84 -24.87
N GLY A 3 18.88 54.87 -24.87
CA GLY A 3 17.63 54.94 -25.61
C GLY A 3 17.62 53.86 -26.70
N ALA A 4 16.67 52.93 -26.60
CA ALA A 4 16.24 51.95 -27.61
C ALA A 4 15.66 52.69 -28.87
N PRO A 5 14.95 52.07 -29.87
CA PRO A 5 14.53 50.66 -30.05
C PRO A 5 14.45 50.16 -31.54
N SER A 6 13.94 48.92 -31.71
CA SER A 6 13.04 48.48 -32.81
C SER A 6 13.70 48.18 -34.19
N LYS A 7 13.21 47.33 -35.09
CA LYS A 7 12.00 46.50 -35.23
C LYS A 7 12.14 45.74 -36.58
N THR A 8 11.60 44.53 -36.67
CA THR A 8 10.97 43.88 -37.87
C THR A 8 11.80 43.55 -39.13
N PHE A 9 11.52 42.49 -39.94
CA PHE A 9 10.86 41.17 -39.86
C PHE A 9 10.79 40.58 -41.31
N PHE A 10 10.48 39.28 -41.43
CA PHE A 10 9.91 38.50 -42.58
C PHE A 10 10.85 38.03 -43.71
N LEU A 11 10.79 36.80 -44.24
CA LEU A 11 9.72 35.80 -44.53
C LEU A 11 10.35 34.37 -44.45
N SER A 12 9.72 33.20 -44.22
CA SER A 12 8.37 32.69 -44.45
C SER A 12 8.16 31.32 -43.76
N LEU A 13 7.11 31.15 -42.94
CA LEU A 13 6.54 29.83 -42.59
C LEU A 13 5.06 30.02 -42.22
N VAL A 14 4.15 29.66 -43.12
CA VAL A 14 2.68 29.62 -42.92
C VAL A 14 2.14 28.44 -43.74
N LEU A 15 1.24 27.66 -43.12
CA LEU A 15 0.41 26.56 -43.63
C LEU A 15 0.84 25.12 -43.26
N TRP A 16 0.68 24.77 -41.98
CA TRP A 16 -0.20 23.66 -41.54
C TRP A 16 -0.45 23.79 -40.02
N ALA A 17 -1.10 24.89 -39.64
CA ALA A 17 -1.59 25.16 -38.29
C ALA A 17 -2.84 26.04 -38.41
N ALA A 18 -3.93 25.46 -38.90
CA ALA A 18 -5.25 26.12 -38.96
C ALA A 18 -6.36 25.09 -39.26
N ALA A 19 -6.63 24.20 -38.29
CA ALA A 19 -7.94 23.57 -38.12
C ALA A 19 -8.10 22.94 -36.71
N ILE A 20 -7.56 23.59 -35.67
CA ILE A 20 -8.21 23.55 -34.35
C ILE A 20 -8.41 25.02 -34.03
N THR A 21 -9.60 25.50 -34.36
CA THR A 21 -10.10 26.80 -33.96
C THR A 21 -9.77 27.04 -32.50
N ALA A 22 -9.23 28.22 -32.21
CA ALA A 22 -9.39 28.88 -30.92
C ALA A 22 -10.89 28.98 -30.62
N ALA A 23 -11.48 27.88 -30.15
CA ALA A 23 -12.57 27.96 -29.21
C ALA A 23 -11.94 28.64 -28.00
N THR A 24 -12.45 29.81 -27.66
CA THR A 24 -12.25 30.36 -26.33
C THR A 24 -12.63 29.24 -25.37
N GLU A 25 -11.66 28.67 -24.66
CA GLU A 25 -11.97 27.68 -23.63
C GLU A 25 -13.04 28.31 -22.73
N PRO A 26 -14.19 27.65 -22.53
CA PRO A 26 -15.24 28.21 -21.70
C PRO A 26 -14.64 28.50 -20.32
N THR A 27 -14.67 29.77 -19.91
CA THR A 27 -14.15 30.16 -18.60
C THR A 27 -14.90 29.34 -17.55
N PRO A 28 -14.20 28.58 -16.68
CA PRO A 28 -14.87 27.73 -15.72
C PRO A 28 -15.80 28.58 -14.86
N PRO A 29 -17.01 28.08 -14.55
CA PRO A 29 -18.01 28.87 -13.89
C PRO A 29 -17.52 29.21 -12.50
N THR A 30 -17.43 30.50 -12.20
CA THR A 30 -17.07 30.98 -10.87
C THR A 30 -18.13 30.59 -9.84
N THR A 31 -19.35 30.28 -10.28
CA THR A 31 -20.49 29.86 -9.45
C THR A 31 -21.14 28.58 -9.97
N LEU A 32 -21.53 27.70 -9.06
CA LEU A 32 -22.25 26.45 -9.36
C LEU A 32 -23.61 26.46 -8.67
N THR A 33 -24.58 25.79 -9.30
CA THR A 33 -25.84 25.39 -8.68
C THR A 33 -25.97 23.88 -8.75
N SER A 34 -26.11 23.22 -7.61
CA SER A 34 -26.22 21.76 -7.49
C SER A 34 -27.38 21.35 -6.60
N ARG A 35 -27.84 20.10 -6.75
CA ARG A 35 -28.80 19.50 -5.82
C ARG A 35 -28.01 18.76 -4.75
N ARG A 36 -28.27 19.08 -3.49
CA ARG A 36 -27.62 18.43 -2.34
C ARG A 36 -28.69 17.77 -1.48
N ALA A 37 -28.33 16.67 -0.84
CA ALA A 37 -29.20 15.94 0.06
C ALA A 37 -28.52 15.81 1.43
N ILE A 38 -29.30 16.02 2.49
CA ILE A 38 -28.85 15.85 3.88
C ILE A 38 -29.89 15.04 4.65
N THR A 39 -29.47 14.40 5.74
CA THR A 39 -30.38 13.76 6.69
C THR A 39 -30.50 14.55 7.98
N VAL A 40 -31.71 14.69 8.48
CA VAL A 40 -32.01 15.36 9.75
C VAL A 40 -32.89 14.49 10.62
N GLU A 41 -32.71 14.61 11.92
CA GLU A 41 -33.63 14.13 12.92
C GLU A 41 -34.54 15.28 13.32
N VAL A 42 -35.85 15.02 13.32
CA VAL A 42 -36.86 16.00 13.75
C VAL A 42 -37.60 15.40 14.93
N GLU A 43 -37.32 15.90 16.12
CA GLU A 43 -38.09 15.56 17.29
C GLU A 43 -39.41 16.33 17.25
N THR A 44 -40.50 15.57 17.18
CA THR A 44 -41.85 16.10 17.13
C THR A 44 -42.61 15.70 18.39
N PRO A 45 -43.48 16.57 18.95
CA PRO A 45 -44.32 16.20 20.09
C PRO A 45 -45.28 15.05 19.80
N THR A 46 -45.58 14.80 18.51
CA THR A 46 -46.42 13.70 18.03
C THR A 46 -45.77 13.03 16.81
N PRO A 47 -45.39 11.73 16.89
CA PRO A 47 -44.62 11.01 15.86
C PRO A 47 -45.24 10.97 14.46
N SER A 48 -46.54 11.28 14.33
CA SER A 48 -47.31 11.27 13.08
C SER A 48 -47.39 12.63 12.38
N SER A 49 -46.69 13.65 12.88
CA SER A 49 -46.68 14.97 12.26
C SER A 49 -46.11 14.88 10.84
N ALA A 50 -46.91 15.27 9.84
CA ALA A 50 -46.43 15.34 8.46
C ALA A 50 -45.37 16.45 8.34
N ILE A 51 -44.21 16.11 7.78
CA ILE A 51 -43.14 17.06 7.47
C ILE A 51 -43.13 17.23 5.95
N ASP A 52 -43.22 18.48 5.50
CA ASP A 52 -43.18 18.84 4.08
C ASP A 52 -42.21 20.00 3.80
N THR A 53 -42.08 20.38 2.54
CA THR A 53 -41.18 21.44 2.09
C THR A 53 -41.56 22.84 2.62
N THR A 54 -42.75 23.03 3.17
CA THR A 54 -43.19 24.31 3.76
C THR A 54 -42.95 24.39 5.25
N SER A 55 -42.67 23.24 5.86
CA SER A 55 -42.44 23.11 7.30
C SER A 55 -41.03 23.58 7.71
N LEU A 56 -40.09 23.63 6.76
CA LEU A 56 -38.67 23.88 7.00
C LEU A 56 -38.10 24.95 6.05
N GLU A 57 -37.19 25.76 6.55
CA GLU A 57 -36.36 26.69 5.78
C GLU A 57 -34.88 26.31 5.88
N ILE A 58 -34.14 26.39 4.78
CA ILE A 58 -32.70 26.10 4.75
C ILE A 58 -31.93 27.34 4.28
N GLN A 59 -30.88 27.71 5.03
CA GLN A 59 -29.93 28.74 4.64
C GLN A 59 -28.52 28.18 4.53
N LEU A 60 -27.80 28.55 3.47
CA LEU A 60 -26.41 28.17 3.25
C LEU A 60 -25.54 29.42 3.18
N GLY A 61 -24.61 29.58 4.12
CA GLY A 61 -23.81 30.81 4.27
C GLY A 61 -24.67 32.05 4.51
N GLY A 62 -25.77 31.91 5.25
CA GLY A 62 -26.75 32.98 5.52
C GLY A 62 -27.66 33.34 4.34
N GLN A 63 -27.57 32.65 3.21
CA GLN A 63 -28.46 32.85 2.06
C GLN A 63 -29.55 31.78 2.03
N ALA A 64 -30.81 32.19 1.91
CA ALA A 64 -31.93 31.28 1.77
C ALA A 64 -31.79 30.42 0.50
N THR A 65 -32.01 29.12 0.65
CA THR A 65 -31.94 28.12 -0.42
C THR A 65 -33.29 27.47 -0.64
N ARG A 66 -33.53 26.98 -1.85
CA ARG A 66 -34.79 26.31 -2.18
C ARG A 66 -34.76 24.86 -1.70
N LEU A 67 -35.63 24.52 -0.76
CA LEU A 67 -35.94 23.14 -0.41
C LEU A 67 -36.77 22.51 -1.53
N LEU A 68 -36.27 21.43 -2.11
CA LEU A 68 -36.84 20.75 -3.27
C LEU A 68 -37.73 19.57 -2.86
N ASP A 69 -37.33 18.83 -1.84
CA ASP A 69 -38.01 17.60 -1.41
C ASP A 69 -37.72 17.29 0.07
N VAL A 70 -38.70 16.65 0.73
CA VAL A 70 -38.60 16.14 2.10
C VAL A 70 -39.28 14.78 2.15
N GLN A 71 -38.49 13.73 2.41
CA GLN A 71 -38.99 12.36 2.43
C GLN A 71 -38.24 11.48 3.44
N ARG A 72 -38.69 10.25 3.63
CA ARG A 72 -37.88 9.23 4.30
C ARG A 72 -36.74 8.80 3.36
N PRO A 73 -35.54 8.48 3.89
CA PRO A 73 -34.47 7.97 3.04
C PRO A 73 -34.93 6.76 2.22
N ALA A 74 -34.85 6.88 0.90
CA ALA A 74 -35.33 5.85 -0.03
C ALA A 74 -34.25 4.81 -0.38
N THR A 75 -32.99 5.15 -0.12
CA THR A 75 -31.83 4.28 -0.31
C THR A 75 -31.36 3.72 1.02
N PRO A 76 -30.75 2.51 1.05
CA PRO A 76 -30.08 1.99 2.23
C PRO A 76 -29.04 2.97 2.79
N TRP A 77 -28.77 2.88 4.09
CA TRP A 77 -27.65 3.60 4.71
C TRP A 77 -26.31 3.00 4.32
N GLN A 78 -25.31 3.84 4.08
CA GLN A 78 -23.92 3.43 4.18
C GLN A 78 -23.46 3.66 5.62
N ILE A 79 -23.00 2.61 6.29
CA ILE A 79 -22.53 2.67 7.67
C ILE A 79 -21.07 2.22 7.70
N VAL A 80 -20.20 3.06 8.23
CA VAL A 80 -18.78 2.74 8.40
C VAL A 80 -18.51 2.59 9.89
N LEU A 81 -18.09 1.41 10.30
CA LEU A 81 -17.58 1.11 11.64
C LEU A 81 -16.06 1.27 11.58
N TYR A 82 -15.55 2.44 11.96
CA TYR A 82 -14.14 2.78 11.86
C TYR A 82 -13.47 2.66 13.22
N PHE A 83 -12.60 1.66 13.36
CA PHE A 83 -11.78 1.40 14.54
C PHE A 83 -10.43 2.05 14.37
N ASP A 84 -10.16 3.12 15.12
CA ASP A 84 -8.86 3.77 15.10
C ASP A 84 -7.97 3.23 16.23
N ALA A 85 -7.17 2.22 15.93
CA ALA A 85 -6.36 1.52 16.91
C ALA A 85 -5.21 2.38 17.48
N ASN A 86 -4.87 3.49 16.81
CA ASN A 86 -3.87 4.45 17.29
C ASN A 86 -4.44 5.35 18.40
N LEU A 87 -5.76 5.58 18.38
CA LEU A 87 -6.44 6.53 19.25
C LEU A 87 -7.48 5.88 20.18
N ALA A 88 -7.61 4.56 20.16
CA ALA A 88 -8.46 3.77 21.05
C ALA A 88 -7.63 2.82 21.90
N THR A 89 -8.11 2.49 23.11
CA THR A 89 -7.46 1.47 23.94
C THR A 89 -7.85 0.07 23.47
N ARG A 90 -7.06 -0.94 23.83
CA ARG A 90 -7.41 -2.35 23.56
C ARG A 90 -8.80 -2.71 24.08
N GLU A 91 -9.07 -2.30 25.31
CA GLU A 91 -10.34 -2.51 25.99
C GLU A 91 -11.47 -1.76 25.28
N GLY A 92 -11.22 -0.52 24.83
CA GLY A 92 -12.19 0.28 24.10
C GLY A 92 -12.56 -0.31 22.75
N VAL A 93 -11.58 -0.83 22.00
CA VAL A 93 -11.80 -1.56 20.75
C VAL A 93 -12.65 -2.82 20.99
N ALA A 94 -12.28 -3.63 21.98
CA ALA A 94 -13.00 -4.87 22.31
C ALA A 94 -14.44 -4.60 22.79
N ASP A 95 -14.63 -3.59 23.66
CA ASP A 95 -15.95 -3.20 24.17
C ASP A 95 -16.83 -2.64 23.06
N ALA A 96 -16.26 -1.80 22.17
CA ALA A 96 -16.95 -1.28 21.00
C ALA A 96 -17.37 -2.42 20.04
N ALA A 97 -16.46 -3.35 19.72
CA ALA A 97 -16.76 -4.50 18.87
C ALA A 97 -17.86 -5.39 19.46
N SER A 98 -17.81 -5.63 20.78
CA SER A 98 -18.84 -6.37 21.53
C SER A 98 -20.19 -5.66 21.50
N ALA A 99 -20.21 -4.34 21.68
CA ALA A 99 -21.45 -3.55 21.63
C ALA A 99 -22.05 -3.51 20.21
N LEU A 100 -21.21 -3.33 19.19
CA LEU A 100 -21.61 -3.34 17.77
C LEU A 100 -22.15 -4.71 17.33
N THR A 101 -21.57 -5.79 17.83
CA THR A 101 -22.07 -7.16 17.60
C THR A 101 -23.51 -7.33 18.06
N ARG A 102 -23.90 -6.70 19.18
CA ARG A 102 -25.29 -6.78 19.70
C ARG A 102 -26.31 -6.08 18.82
N VAL A 103 -25.88 -5.10 18.01
CA VAL A 103 -26.73 -4.31 17.10
C VAL A 103 -26.48 -4.64 15.62
N SER A 104 -25.72 -5.69 15.31
CA SER A 104 -25.34 -6.07 13.93
C SER A 104 -26.55 -6.28 13.01
N ARG A 105 -27.63 -6.87 13.55
CA ARG A 105 -28.89 -7.10 12.81
C ARG A 105 -29.60 -5.79 12.48
N GLU A 106 -29.56 -4.81 13.36
CA GLU A 106 -30.14 -3.48 13.15
C GLU A 106 -29.32 -2.69 12.12
N LEU A 107 -27.98 -2.74 12.21
CA LEU A 107 -27.07 -2.09 11.27
C LEU A 107 -27.27 -2.59 9.84
N VAL A 108 -27.24 -3.92 9.64
CA VAL A 108 -27.47 -4.55 8.32
C VAL A 108 -28.89 -4.32 7.80
N ARG A 109 -29.88 -4.09 8.67
CA ARG A 109 -31.24 -3.73 8.27
C ARG A 109 -31.34 -2.29 7.77
N LEU A 110 -30.53 -1.38 8.30
CA LEU A 110 -30.47 0.01 7.86
C LEU A 110 -29.80 0.14 6.49
N GLY A 111 -28.75 -0.65 6.25
CA GLY A 111 -28.11 -0.74 4.94
C GLY A 111 -26.78 -1.50 4.96
N GLU A 112 -25.82 -0.99 4.20
CA GLU A 112 -24.51 -1.61 3.99
C GLU A 112 -23.56 -1.19 5.10
N VAL A 113 -22.79 -2.16 5.63
CA VAL A 113 -21.87 -1.93 6.73
C VAL A 113 -20.44 -2.24 6.31
N ASP A 114 -19.56 -1.24 6.41
CA ASP A 114 -18.11 -1.41 6.31
C ASP A 114 -17.53 -1.56 7.72
N VAL A 115 -16.63 -2.52 7.92
CA VAL A 115 -15.80 -2.64 9.12
C VAL A 115 -14.38 -2.29 8.73
N VAL A 116 -13.85 -1.23 9.33
CA VAL A 116 -12.54 -0.68 9.01
C VAL A 116 -11.68 -0.68 10.27
N SER A 117 -10.50 -1.27 10.21
CA SER A 117 -9.48 -1.15 11.26
C SER A 117 -8.33 -0.30 10.75
N ALA A 118 -7.98 0.76 11.47
CA ALA A 118 -6.88 1.64 11.14
C ALA A 118 -5.70 1.38 12.10
N ASN A 119 -4.72 0.62 11.61
CA ASN A 119 -3.47 0.33 12.31
C ASN A 119 -2.30 0.11 11.33
N PRO A 120 -1.44 1.12 11.08
CA PRO A 120 -1.72 2.55 11.21
C PRO A 120 -2.57 3.09 10.04
N TRP A 121 -2.81 2.25 9.02
CA TRP A 121 -3.61 2.58 7.84
C TRP A 121 -4.98 1.90 7.89
N PRO A 122 -6.06 2.55 7.45
CA PRO A 122 -7.38 1.96 7.41
C PRO A 122 -7.48 0.84 6.38
N GLU A 123 -7.73 -0.35 6.90
CA GLU A 123 -8.01 -1.57 6.18
C GLU A 123 -9.49 -1.93 6.34
N ALA A 124 -10.17 -2.19 5.23
CA ALA A 124 -11.53 -2.71 5.27
C ALA A 124 -11.50 -4.23 5.48
N LEU A 125 -11.97 -4.66 6.65
CA LEU A 125 -12.08 -6.06 7.06
C LEU A 125 -13.37 -6.70 6.57
N ALA A 126 -14.41 -5.87 6.47
CA ALA A 126 -15.66 -6.20 5.81
C ALA A 126 -16.11 -4.98 5.01
N GLU A 127 -16.62 -5.21 3.81
CA GLU A 127 -17.05 -4.16 2.89
C GLU A 127 -18.47 -4.41 2.42
N ASN A 128 -19.31 -3.39 2.49
CA ASN A 128 -20.71 -3.41 2.11
C ASN A 128 -21.41 -4.68 2.64
N GLU A 129 -21.13 -5.02 3.90
CA GLU A 129 -21.64 -6.22 4.52
C GLU A 129 -23.14 -6.07 4.75
N ARG A 130 -23.87 -7.13 4.39
CA ARG A 130 -25.32 -7.21 4.42
C ARG A 130 -25.81 -8.49 5.11
N ASP A 131 -24.90 -9.28 5.67
CA ASP A 131 -25.19 -10.43 6.52
C ASP A 131 -24.71 -10.18 7.95
N ALA A 132 -25.61 -10.39 8.91
CA ALA A 132 -25.31 -10.11 10.31
C ALA A 132 -24.32 -11.11 10.93
N SER A 133 -24.25 -12.35 10.41
CA SER A 133 -23.28 -13.35 10.87
C SER A 133 -21.88 -12.97 10.40
N ALA A 134 -21.72 -12.69 9.10
CA ALA A 134 -20.44 -12.26 8.55
C ALA A 134 -19.94 -10.95 9.18
N LEU A 135 -20.83 -10.00 9.45
CA LEU A 135 -20.49 -8.78 10.20
C LEU A 135 -20.02 -9.09 11.63
N THR A 136 -20.65 -10.08 12.30
CA THR A 136 -20.25 -10.50 13.64
C THR A 136 -18.87 -11.16 13.62
N ASP A 137 -18.57 -11.98 12.61
CA ASP A 137 -17.26 -12.61 12.44
C ASP A 137 -16.15 -11.57 12.22
N ALA A 138 -16.42 -10.54 11.40
CA ALA A 138 -15.49 -9.43 11.20
C ALA A 138 -15.24 -8.63 12.49
N LEU A 139 -16.29 -8.37 13.28
CA LEU A 139 -16.16 -7.69 14.58
C LEU A 139 -15.45 -8.57 15.62
N ALA A 140 -15.64 -9.89 15.59
CA ALA A 140 -14.89 -10.81 16.44
C ALA A 140 -13.40 -10.78 16.08
N TRP A 141 -13.06 -10.76 14.79
CA TRP A 141 -11.68 -10.60 14.34
C TRP A 141 -11.07 -9.27 14.82
N VAL A 142 -11.80 -8.15 14.73
CA VAL A 142 -11.34 -6.87 15.30
C VAL A 142 -11.06 -6.97 16.80
N SER A 143 -11.88 -7.73 17.53
CA SER A 143 -11.71 -7.93 18.98
C SER A 143 -10.53 -8.84 19.32
N ASP A 144 -10.30 -9.88 18.53
CA ASP A 144 -9.24 -10.88 18.75
C ASP A 144 -7.87 -10.35 18.31
N GLU A 145 -7.83 -9.71 17.14
CA GLU A 145 -6.64 -9.08 16.53
C GLU A 145 -6.43 -7.65 17.05
N ALA A 146 -7.06 -7.29 18.17
CA ALA A 146 -6.83 -6.02 18.85
C ALA A 146 -5.41 -5.98 19.47
N GLU A 147 -4.38 -6.02 18.64
CA GLU A 147 -3.11 -5.33 18.89
C GLU A 147 -3.42 -3.83 18.77
N SER A 148 -4.13 -3.27 19.75
CA SER A 148 -4.22 -1.81 19.83
C SER A 148 -2.81 -1.32 20.09
N ALA A 149 -2.32 -0.45 19.23
CA ALA A 149 -1.06 0.22 19.46
C ALA A 149 -1.19 1.16 20.68
N SER A 150 -2.41 1.64 21.01
CA SER A 150 -2.67 2.53 22.16
C SER A 150 -1.64 3.66 22.27
N GLU A 151 -1.07 4.09 21.15
CA GLU A 151 0.21 4.82 21.12
C GLU A 151 0.10 6.14 21.88
N ILE A 152 -1.04 6.83 21.77
CA ILE A 152 -1.30 8.05 22.54
C ILE A 152 -1.38 7.79 24.06
N VAL A 153 -1.96 6.67 24.48
CA VAL A 153 -2.06 6.29 25.90
C VAL A 153 -0.70 5.91 26.43
N ILE A 154 0.03 5.06 25.71
CA ILE A 154 1.41 4.66 26.05
C ILE A 154 2.29 5.92 26.18
N THR A 155 2.26 6.79 25.18
CA THR A 155 3.05 8.04 25.17
C THR A 155 2.75 8.91 26.39
N ARG A 156 1.47 9.09 26.72
CA ARG A 156 1.06 9.90 27.87
C ARG A 156 1.37 9.24 29.21
N GLU A 157 1.17 7.93 29.34
CA GLU A 157 1.49 7.17 30.56
C GLU A 157 2.99 7.20 30.85
N GLU A 158 3.83 6.92 29.85
CA GLU A 158 5.27 6.96 29.98
C GLU A 158 5.80 8.36 30.32
N PHE A 159 5.19 9.42 29.75
CA PHE A 159 5.50 10.80 30.12
C PHE A 159 5.17 11.07 31.59
N VAL A 160 3.99 10.62 32.06
CA VAL A 160 3.58 10.76 33.47
C VAL A 160 4.50 9.96 34.40
N GLU A 161 4.88 8.74 34.04
CA GLU A 161 5.82 7.92 34.80
C GLU A 161 7.21 8.55 34.87
N SER A 162 7.69 9.09 33.74
CA SER A 162 8.93 9.87 33.68
C SER A 162 8.87 11.08 34.59
N GLY A 163 7.71 11.76 34.66
CA GLY A 163 7.47 12.87 35.57
C GLY A 163 7.56 12.45 37.04
N LYS A 164 6.89 11.34 37.41
CA LYS A 164 6.96 10.74 38.75
C LYS A 164 8.39 10.35 39.13
N ALA A 165 9.19 9.92 38.16
CA ALA A 165 10.60 9.55 38.36
C ALA A 165 11.57 10.75 38.37
N GLY A 166 11.08 11.99 38.18
CA GLY A 166 11.90 13.20 38.10
C GLY A 166 12.79 13.26 36.86
N ARG A 167 12.36 12.63 35.75
CA ARG A 167 13.13 12.45 34.50
C ARG A 167 12.61 13.29 33.33
N VAL A 168 11.67 14.21 33.57
CA VAL A 168 11.13 15.07 32.50
C VAL A 168 11.97 16.33 32.38
N ASP A 169 12.67 16.46 31.25
CA ASP A 169 13.29 17.70 30.79
C ASP A 169 12.49 18.32 29.64
N GLU A 170 13.05 19.32 28.95
CA GLU A 170 12.40 19.98 27.82
C GLU A 170 12.46 19.15 26.55
N GLU A 171 13.50 18.33 26.39
CA GLU A 171 13.70 17.49 25.22
C GLU A 171 12.66 16.37 25.17
N LEU A 172 12.47 15.64 26.28
CA LEU A 172 11.46 14.58 26.39
C LEU A 172 10.03 15.11 26.24
N ARG A 173 9.77 16.33 26.74
CA ARG A 173 8.47 16.99 26.59
C ARG A 173 8.16 17.29 25.13
N GLU A 174 9.13 17.88 24.44
CA GLU A 174 8.98 18.23 23.03
C GLU A 174 8.87 16.98 22.15
N GLU A 175 9.61 15.92 22.47
CA GLU A 175 9.52 14.62 21.81
C GLU A 175 8.15 13.97 21.97
N ALA A 176 7.63 13.86 23.19
CA ALA A 176 6.30 13.32 23.45
C ALA A 176 5.19 14.13 22.75
N ARG A 177 5.29 15.46 22.80
CA ARG A 177 4.36 16.37 22.13
C ARG A 177 4.40 16.19 20.62
N ARG A 178 5.59 16.13 20.03
CA ARG A 178 5.77 15.93 18.58
C ARG A 178 5.19 14.59 18.16
N HIS A 179 5.47 13.53 18.90
CA HIS A 179 4.96 12.19 18.62
C HIS A 179 3.41 12.16 18.63
N GLU A 180 2.77 12.72 19.67
CA GLU A 180 1.30 12.78 19.72
C GLU A 180 0.70 13.60 18.57
N LEU A 181 1.28 14.77 18.24
CA LEU A 181 0.82 15.61 17.13
C LEU A 181 0.90 14.87 15.78
N LEU A 182 1.94 14.06 15.59
CA LEU A 182 2.15 13.26 14.39
C LEU A 182 1.11 12.15 14.25
N LEU A 183 0.86 11.39 15.33
CA LEU A 183 -0.19 10.35 15.36
C LEU A 183 -1.57 10.94 15.04
N LEU A 184 -1.90 12.08 15.65
CA LEU A 184 -3.16 12.77 15.43
C LEU A 184 -3.33 13.21 13.98
N ARG A 185 -2.27 13.77 13.37
CA ARG A 185 -2.30 14.17 11.96
C ARG A 185 -2.47 12.96 11.05
N GLN A 186 -1.72 11.88 11.29
CA GLN A 186 -1.77 10.66 10.48
C GLN A 186 -3.14 10.00 10.53
N SER A 187 -3.70 9.78 11.72
CA SER A 187 -5.04 9.20 11.89
C SER A 187 -6.10 9.99 11.10
N ARG A 188 -6.02 11.32 11.11
CA ARG A 188 -6.97 12.20 10.41
C ARG A 188 -6.79 12.19 8.90
N GLU A 189 -5.56 12.26 8.42
CA GLU A 189 -5.25 12.15 6.98
C GLU A 189 -5.72 10.79 6.46
N ALA A 190 -5.51 9.73 7.24
CA ALA A 190 -5.91 8.38 6.86
C ALA A 190 -7.44 8.19 6.86
N LEU A 191 -8.13 8.67 7.89
CA LEU A 191 -9.59 8.68 7.96
C LEU A 191 -10.20 9.47 6.78
N LEU A 192 -9.66 10.67 6.50
CA LEU A 192 -10.13 11.51 5.40
C LEU A 192 -9.87 10.86 4.04
N GLY A 193 -8.67 10.31 3.84
CA GLY A 193 -8.27 9.58 2.65
C GLY A 193 -9.24 8.44 2.37
N TRP A 194 -9.42 7.54 3.33
CA TRP A 194 -10.33 6.40 3.20
C TRP A 194 -11.79 6.81 2.95
N LEU A 195 -12.31 7.78 3.71
CA LEU A 195 -13.70 8.26 3.54
C LEU A 195 -13.90 8.99 2.21
N SER A 196 -12.86 9.63 1.67
CA SER A 196 -12.93 10.34 0.40
C SER A 196 -13.17 9.38 -0.78
N LEU A 197 -12.73 8.12 -0.66
CA LEU A 197 -12.91 7.09 -1.69
C LEU A 197 -14.36 6.57 -1.77
N GLN A 198 -15.15 6.80 -0.72
CA GLN A 198 -16.51 6.31 -0.63
C GLN A 198 -17.44 7.06 -1.60
N SER A 199 -17.99 6.33 -2.57
CA SER A 199 -18.79 6.88 -3.68
C SER A 199 -20.30 6.61 -3.51
N HIS A 200 -20.81 6.70 -2.28
CA HIS A 200 -22.22 6.44 -1.97
C HIS A 200 -23.09 7.70 -2.09
N ARG A 201 -24.30 7.55 -2.66
CA ARG A 201 -25.25 8.66 -2.90
C ARG A 201 -26.44 8.72 -1.93
N GLY A 202 -26.49 7.80 -0.98
CA GLY A 202 -27.53 7.70 0.06
C GLY A 202 -27.12 8.28 1.41
N PRO A 203 -27.96 8.11 2.45
CA PRO A 203 -27.64 8.55 3.79
C PRO A 203 -26.42 7.77 4.32
N ARG A 204 -25.57 8.44 5.09
CA ARG A 204 -24.27 7.90 5.51
C ARG A 204 -24.00 8.17 6.98
N CYS A 205 -23.46 7.16 7.66
CA CYS A 205 -23.12 7.22 9.07
C CYS A 205 -21.70 6.68 9.29
N LEU A 206 -20.91 7.41 10.06
CA LEU A 206 -19.59 6.99 10.54
C LEU A 206 -19.70 6.73 12.03
N VAL A 207 -19.55 5.48 12.46
CA VAL A 207 -19.31 5.13 13.86
C VAL A 207 -17.79 5.14 14.06
N LEU A 208 -17.30 6.13 14.78
CA LEU A 208 -15.86 6.36 14.98
C LEU A 208 -15.45 5.87 16.36
N VAL A 209 -14.74 4.73 16.44
CA VAL A 209 -14.28 4.14 17.70
C VAL A 209 -12.92 4.73 18.07
N GLN A 210 -12.91 5.60 19.08
CA GLN A 210 -11.73 6.35 19.55
C GLN A 210 -11.89 6.75 21.02
N ASP A 211 -10.86 6.57 21.85
CA ASP A 211 -10.92 6.93 23.28
C ASP A 211 -10.07 8.15 23.65
N GLY A 212 -9.04 8.47 22.87
CA GLY A 212 -7.88 9.24 23.31
C GLY A 212 -7.79 10.72 22.93
N PHE A 213 -8.83 11.35 22.36
CA PHE A 213 -8.64 12.68 21.76
C PHE A 213 -8.81 13.85 22.74
N ASP A 214 -7.80 14.72 22.88
CA ASP A 214 -8.01 16.13 23.22
C ASP A 214 -7.28 17.02 22.21
N LEU A 215 -7.87 18.15 21.83
CA LEU A 215 -7.32 19.05 20.81
C LEU A 215 -6.16 19.89 21.36
N ALA A 216 -5.46 19.44 22.39
CA ALA A 216 -4.35 20.20 22.95
C ALA A 216 -3.31 19.28 23.61
N PRO A 217 -2.51 18.53 22.83
CA PRO A 217 -1.27 17.93 23.33
C PRO A 217 -0.43 18.97 24.07
N ARG A 218 -0.48 20.23 23.61
CA ARG A 218 0.09 21.39 24.30
C ARG A 218 -0.37 21.50 25.76
N ASP A 219 -1.66 21.38 26.04
CA ASP A 219 -2.18 21.52 27.40
C ASP A 219 -1.72 20.36 28.30
N PHE A 220 -1.73 19.13 27.78
CA PHE A 220 -1.29 17.93 28.51
C PHE A 220 0.21 17.97 28.84
N TYR A 221 1.06 18.33 27.88
CA TYR A 221 2.52 18.37 28.06
C TYR A 221 3.04 19.69 28.66
N SER A 222 2.20 20.72 28.79
CA SER A 222 2.66 22.06 29.23
C SER A 222 2.91 22.20 30.74
N ALA A 223 4.07 22.78 31.03
CA ALA A 223 4.32 23.59 32.22
C ALA A 223 5.27 24.78 31.90
N GLY A 224 4.89 25.66 30.96
CA GLY A 224 5.38 27.05 30.93
C GLY A 224 5.82 27.67 29.59
N GLY A 225 5.18 28.79 29.20
CA GLY A 225 5.82 29.86 28.41
C GLY A 225 5.21 30.20 27.04
N ALA A 226 5.30 31.49 26.65
CA ALA A 226 4.78 32.02 25.38
C ALA A 226 5.72 31.80 24.17
N ALA A 227 6.91 31.24 24.37
CA ALA A 227 7.93 31.02 23.34
C ALA A 227 7.57 29.85 22.39
N ASP A 228 6.96 28.79 22.93
CA ASP A 228 6.49 27.60 22.18
C ASP A 228 5.44 27.92 21.10
N ARG A 229 4.81 29.08 21.17
CA ARG A 229 3.79 29.51 20.19
C ARG A 229 4.37 30.04 18.89
N ALA A 230 5.69 30.31 18.83
CA ALA A 230 6.31 31.00 17.70
C ALA A 230 7.01 30.08 16.68
N GLU A 231 7.59 28.95 17.10
CA GLU A 231 8.32 28.02 16.21
C GLU A 231 7.39 27.19 15.29
N ASP A 232 6.11 27.06 15.64
CA ASP A 232 5.11 26.30 14.89
C ASP A 232 4.34 27.14 13.85
N SER A 233 4.76 28.39 13.62
CA SER A 233 4.03 29.37 12.81
C SER A 233 4.09 29.15 11.28
N GLY A 234 4.78 28.10 10.82
CA GLY A 234 4.96 27.76 9.41
C GLY A 234 4.32 26.45 8.94
N ARG A 235 3.85 25.59 9.86
CA ARG A 235 3.18 24.30 9.52
C ARG A 235 1.69 24.39 9.89
N PRO A 236 0.76 23.77 9.12
CA PRO A 236 -0.65 23.74 9.50
C PRO A 236 -0.80 23.01 10.85
N SER A 237 -1.42 23.67 11.84
CA SER A 237 -1.68 23.03 13.13
C SER A 237 -2.66 21.87 12.93
N PRO A 238 -2.44 20.71 13.56
CA PRO A 238 -3.40 19.61 13.54
C PRO A 238 -4.83 20.05 13.93
N GLU A 239 -4.99 21.07 14.76
CA GLU A 239 -6.31 21.65 15.10
C GLU A 239 -7.06 22.16 13.86
N LEU A 240 -6.35 22.78 12.90
CA LEU A 240 -6.92 23.23 11.63
C LEU A 240 -7.30 22.06 10.71
N ASP A 241 -6.50 20.99 10.72
CA ASP A 241 -6.80 19.79 9.92
C ASP A 241 -8.05 19.08 10.44
N PHE A 242 -8.21 18.99 11.77
CA PHE A 242 -9.40 18.39 12.38
C PHE A 242 -10.66 19.24 12.17
N GLU A 243 -10.53 20.57 12.24
CA GLU A 243 -11.65 21.46 11.91
C GLU A 243 -12.05 21.33 10.43
N THR A 244 -11.09 21.20 9.52
CA THR A 244 -11.33 20.98 8.10
C THR A 244 -12.06 19.66 7.87
N LEU A 245 -11.55 18.55 8.43
CA LEU A 245 -12.19 17.23 8.44
C LEU A 245 -13.64 17.32 8.93
N THR A 246 -13.85 17.97 10.08
CA THR A 246 -15.18 18.12 10.69
C THR A 246 -16.17 18.81 9.75
N ARG A 247 -15.75 19.92 9.13
CA ARG A 247 -16.58 20.69 8.18
C ARG A 247 -16.87 19.89 6.92
N ASP A 248 -15.88 19.17 6.39
CA ASP A 248 -15.99 18.40 5.16
C ASP A 248 -16.93 17.21 5.31
N LEU A 249 -16.78 16.44 6.39
CA LEU A 249 -17.66 15.30 6.68
C LEU A 249 -19.12 15.75 6.84
N ALA A 250 -19.34 16.82 7.61
CA ALA A 250 -20.67 17.39 7.78
C ALA A 250 -21.26 17.93 6.47
N ALA A 251 -20.46 18.61 5.64
CA ALA A 251 -20.89 19.16 4.35
C ALA A 251 -21.18 18.09 3.28
N GLU A 252 -20.56 16.94 3.41
CA GLU A 252 -20.89 15.73 2.67
C GLU A 252 -22.10 14.99 3.27
N GLY A 253 -22.54 15.34 4.47
CA GLY A 253 -23.73 14.75 5.09
C GLY A 253 -23.47 13.41 5.77
N TRP A 254 -22.22 13.14 6.16
CA TRP A 254 -21.91 12.10 7.14
C TRP A 254 -22.55 12.45 8.48
N ILE A 255 -23.26 11.49 9.09
CA ILE A 255 -23.64 11.54 10.51
C ILE A 255 -22.54 10.83 11.30
N VAL A 256 -21.82 11.55 12.15
CA VAL A 256 -20.70 10.97 12.92
C VAL A 256 -21.16 10.63 14.32
N LEU A 257 -20.96 9.38 14.72
CA LEU A 257 -21.24 8.81 16.04
C LEU A 257 -19.92 8.36 16.67
N PRO A 258 -19.20 9.25 17.37
CA PRO A 258 -18.03 8.83 18.14
C PRO A 258 -18.44 7.83 19.22
N LEU A 259 -17.81 6.67 19.26
CA LEU A 259 -18.11 5.58 20.18
C LEU A 259 -16.92 5.36 21.12
N THR A 260 -17.16 5.56 22.42
CA THR A 260 -16.10 5.56 23.44
C THR A 260 -16.59 4.79 24.67
N LEU A 261 -16.37 3.48 24.72
CA LEU A 261 -17.00 2.59 25.71
C LEU A 261 -16.10 2.15 26.88
N ALA A 262 -14.78 2.29 26.75
CA ALA A 262 -13.86 1.86 27.81
C ALA A 262 -13.87 2.80 29.02
N ASP A 263 -13.57 2.22 30.19
CA ASP A 263 -13.11 3.00 31.34
C ASP A 263 -11.77 3.66 30.95
N ARG A 264 -11.81 4.98 30.72
CA ARG A 264 -10.64 5.70 30.23
C ARG A 264 -9.56 5.80 31.31
N PRO A 265 -8.28 5.58 30.98
CA PRO A 265 -7.20 5.88 31.90
C PRO A 265 -7.16 7.37 32.26
N GLU A 266 -6.66 7.70 33.46
CA GLU A 266 -6.61 9.09 33.99
C GLU A 266 -5.85 10.07 33.09
N VAL A 267 -4.97 9.57 32.22
CA VAL A 267 -4.19 10.37 31.26
C VAL A 267 -5.03 10.93 30.10
N LEU A 268 -6.27 10.46 29.94
CA LEU A 268 -7.20 10.91 28.92
C LEU A 268 -8.30 11.82 29.52
N SER A 269 -8.80 12.74 28.69
CA SER A 269 -9.91 13.61 29.08
C SER A 269 -11.23 12.82 29.21
N PRO A 270 -12.10 13.13 30.20
CA PRO A 270 -13.36 12.41 30.44
C PRO A 270 -14.41 12.66 29.34
N THR A 271 -14.32 13.74 28.56
CA THR A 271 -15.08 13.91 27.31
C THR A 271 -14.26 14.73 26.33
N PRO A 272 -13.73 14.12 25.25
CA PRO A 272 -13.11 14.82 24.14
C PRO A 272 -14.02 15.89 23.55
N THR A 273 -13.77 17.17 23.86
CA THR A 273 -14.48 18.31 23.24
C THR A 273 -14.44 18.23 21.71
N ALA A 274 -13.38 17.66 21.16
CA ALA A 274 -13.21 17.39 19.74
C ALA A 274 -14.26 16.44 19.15
N LEU A 275 -14.49 15.29 19.82
CA LEU A 275 -15.50 14.32 19.38
C LEU A 275 -16.90 14.92 19.51
N GLN A 276 -17.14 15.71 20.56
CA GLN A 276 -18.39 16.45 20.69
C GLN A 276 -18.58 17.44 19.54
N ASN A 277 -17.56 18.22 19.17
CA ASN A 277 -17.61 19.15 18.05
C ASN A 277 -17.88 18.43 16.72
N LEU A 278 -17.26 17.27 16.52
CA LEU A 278 -17.46 16.43 15.33
C LEU A 278 -18.89 15.88 15.24
N ALA A 279 -19.41 15.35 16.34
CA ALA A 279 -20.79 14.87 16.45
C ALA A 279 -21.79 16.02 16.23
N ASP A 280 -21.59 17.15 16.89
CA ASP A 280 -22.44 18.34 16.78
C ASP A 280 -22.48 18.92 15.35
N ALA A 281 -21.33 18.96 14.67
CA ALA A 281 -21.22 19.50 13.32
C ALA A 281 -21.96 18.64 12.29
N SER A 282 -21.99 17.33 12.49
CA SER A 282 -22.66 16.36 11.62
C SER A 282 -24.14 16.13 11.99
N GLY A 283 -24.56 16.53 13.18
CA GLY A 283 -25.89 16.20 13.72
C GLY A 283 -25.97 14.78 14.28
N GLY A 284 -24.85 14.21 14.73
CA GLY A 284 -24.76 12.95 15.46
C GLY A 284 -24.76 13.16 16.98
N SER A 285 -24.14 12.22 17.71
CA SER A 285 -23.96 12.27 19.17
C SER A 285 -22.78 11.41 19.59
N VAL A 286 -22.05 11.82 20.64
CA VAL A 286 -21.05 10.98 21.30
C VAL A 286 -21.75 9.88 22.07
N ILE A 287 -21.28 8.65 21.93
CA ILE A 287 -21.85 7.44 22.51
C ILE A 287 -20.90 6.90 23.56
N VAL A 288 -21.36 6.87 24.81
CA VAL A 288 -20.54 6.41 25.96
C VAL A 288 -21.10 5.15 26.62
N SER A 289 -22.19 4.59 26.09
CA SER A 289 -22.74 3.33 26.58
C SER A 289 -23.38 2.48 25.47
N PRO A 290 -23.46 1.14 25.63
CA PRO A 290 -24.17 0.29 24.69
C PRO A 290 -25.66 0.63 24.52
N ALA A 291 -26.30 1.19 25.56
CA ALA A 291 -27.70 1.61 25.49
C ALA A 291 -27.88 2.85 24.59
N GLU A 292 -26.95 3.81 24.69
CA GLU A 292 -26.91 4.97 23.79
C GLU A 292 -26.61 4.56 22.35
N LEU A 293 -25.72 3.58 22.14
CA LEU A 293 -25.45 3.03 20.80
C LEU A 293 -26.73 2.49 20.17
N ALA A 294 -27.45 1.63 20.89
CA ALA A 294 -28.70 1.06 20.39
C ALA A 294 -29.76 2.15 20.08
N ALA A 295 -29.85 3.18 20.94
CA ALA A 295 -30.75 4.31 20.71
C ALA A 295 -30.34 5.14 19.48
N ALA A 296 -29.05 5.41 19.30
CA ALA A 296 -28.53 6.16 18.16
C ALA A 296 -28.74 5.43 16.84
N ILE A 297 -28.47 4.12 16.78
CA ILE A 297 -28.74 3.30 15.60
C ILE A 297 -30.25 3.26 15.29
N ALA A 298 -31.12 3.14 16.30
CA ALA A 298 -32.56 3.23 16.10
C ALA A 298 -33.01 4.61 15.57
N ALA A 299 -32.38 5.69 16.04
CA ALA A 299 -32.67 7.05 15.60
C ALA A 299 -32.35 7.28 14.10
N LEU A 300 -31.33 6.61 13.55
CA LEU A 300 -31.00 6.68 12.12
C LEU A 300 -32.18 6.26 11.23
N ALA A 301 -32.90 5.19 11.59
CA ALA A 301 -34.11 4.75 10.87
C ALA A 301 -35.22 5.81 10.85
N GLY A 302 -35.25 6.65 11.89
CA GLY A 302 -36.24 7.70 12.11
C GLY A 302 -35.92 9.05 11.47
N ARG A 303 -34.82 9.18 10.72
CA ARG A 303 -34.42 10.44 10.08
C ARG A 303 -35.21 10.76 8.81
N TRP A 304 -35.19 12.03 8.42
CA TRP A 304 -35.75 12.57 7.18
C TRP A 304 -34.63 13.02 6.26
N GLN A 305 -34.80 12.78 4.96
CA GLN A 305 -33.90 13.25 3.92
C GLN A 305 -34.47 14.52 3.28
N LEU A 306 -33.67 15.58 3.29
CA LEU A 306 -34.01 16.89 2.73
C LEU A 306 -33.14 17.10 1.50
N THR A 307 -33.76 17.36 0.35
CA THR A 307 -33.05 17.72 -0.88
C THR A 307 -33.22 19.20 -1.15
N TYR A 308 -32.14 19.95 -1.32
CA TYR A 308 -32.17 21.40 -1.53
C TYR A 308 -31.23 21.83 -2.65
N GLU A 309 -31.46 23.04 -3.17
CA GLU A 309 -30.65 23.66 -4.20
C GLU A 309 -29.54 24.51 -3.58
N ALA A 310 -28.28 24.08 -3.71
CA ALA A 310 -27.11 24.82 -3.23
C ALA A 310 -26.53 25.65 -4.38
N SER A 311 -26.40 26.96 -4.17
CA SER A 311 -25.79 27.88 -5.15
C SER A 311 -24.67 28.71 -4.51
N GLY A 312 -23.60 28.96 -5.26
CA GLY A 312 -22.50 29.82 -4.81
C GLY A 312 -21.16 29.53 -5.49
N PRO A 313 -20.08 30.21 -5.06
CA PRO A 313 -18.76 30.00 -5.63
C PRO A 313 -18.21 28.61 -5.32
N VAL A 314 -17.63 27.93 -6.31
CA VAL A 314 -17.04 26.58 -6.13
C VAL A 314 -15.87 26.61 -5.14
N ALA A 315 -15.05 27.67 -5.17
CA ALA A 315 -13.89 27.84 -4.31
C ALA A 315 -14.22 28.18 -2.84
N ALA A 316 -15.50 28.44 -2.51
CA ALA A 316 -15.89 28.88 -1.17
C ALA A 316 -15.86 27.75 -0.11
N GLY A 317 -15.69 26.49 -0.52
CA GLY A 317 -15.67 25.34 0.39
C GLY A 317 -16.98 25.11 1.17
N PRO A 318 -16.94 24.33 2.26
CA PRO A 318 -18.04 24.22 3.22
C PRO A 318 -18.45 25.58 3.81
N ARG A 319 -19.76 25.81 3.93
CA ARG A 319 -20.36 27.01 4.55
C ARG A 319 -21.37 26.59 5.62
N GLN A 320 -21.60 27.47 6.58
CA GLN A 320 -22.58 27.24 7.63
C GLN A 320 -23.96 26.94 7.03
N LEU A 321 -24.57 25.84 7.45
CA LEU A 321 -25.90 25.39 7.07
C LEU A 321 -26.83 25.56 8.26
N GLU A 322 -27.91 26.31 8.06
CA GLU A 322 -28.94 26.49 9.07
C GLU A 322 -30.26 25.91 8.57
N ILE A 323 -30.89 25.07 9.40
CA ILE A 323 -32.19 24.47 9.13
C ILE A 323 -33.14 24.99 10.21
N ARG A 324 -34.17 25.73 9.78
CA ARG A 324 -35.13 26.36 10.68
C ARG A 324 -36.49 25.73 10.47
N SER A 325 -37.17 25.45 11.57
CA SER A 325 -38.57 25.02 11.53
C SER A 325 -39.49 26.23 11.48
N ALA A 326 -40.55 26.17 10.67
CA ALA A 326 -41.68 27.10 10.77
C ALA A 326 -42.47 26.92 12.09
N ARG A 327 -42.22 25.81 12.80
CA ARG A 327 -42.84 25.43 14.07
C ARG A 327 -41.83 25.52 15.22
N SER A 328 -42.15 26.34 16.22
CA SER A 328 -41.29 26.54 17.40
C SER A 328 -41.24 25.35 18.36
N ASP A 329 -42.12 24.36 18.19
CA ASP A 329 -42.22 23.16 19.01
C ASP A 329 -41.46 21.94 18.44
N TRP A 330 -40.72 22.14 17.35
CA TRP A 330 -39.88 21.10 16.74
C TRP A 330 -38.42 21.37 17.05
N ASP A 331 -37.71 20.33 17.49
CA ASP A 331 -36.25 20.36 17.58
C ASP A 331 -35.66 19.62 16.37
N ILE A 332 -34.64 20.21 15.76
CA ILE A 332 -34.02 19.69 14.53
C ILE A 332 -32.54 19.48 14.78
N ARG A 333 -32.13 18.23 14.65
CA ARG A 333 -30.71 17.85 14.68
C ARG A 333 -30.28 17.44 13.28
N GLY A 334 -29.28 18.13 12.74
CA GLY A 334 -28.77 17.90 11.39
C GLY A 334 -27.40 18.54 11.20
N PRO A 335 -26.81 18.41 10.00
CA PRO A 335 -25.50 18.97 9.72
C PRO A 335 -25.50 20.50 9.81
N ARG A 336 -24.44 21.05 10.41
CA ARG A 336 -24.19 22.50 10.55
C ARG A 336 -23.38 23.09 9.40
N TRP A 337 -22.92 22.24 8.47
CA TRP A 337 -22.12 22.62 7.32
C TRP A 337 -22.73 22.03 6.05
N GLY A 338 -22.62 22.76 4.95
CA GLY A 338 -23.05 22.33 3.63
C GLY A 338 -22.16 22.93 2.56
N SER A 339 -22.10 22.31 1.38
CA SER A 339 -21.28 22.77 0.28
C SER A 339 -22.06 22.76 -1.04
N VAL A 340 -21.60 23.57 -2.00
CA VAL A 340 -22.16 23.62 -3.37
C VAL A 340 -21.60 22.50 -4.24
N ALA A 341 -20.38 22.06 -3.93
CA ALA A 341 -19.69 20.98 -4.60
C ALA A 341 -18.95 20.17 -3.53
N PRO A 342 -18.48 18.95 -3.85
CA PRO A 342 -17.56 18.24 -2.97
C PRO A 342 -16.40 19.15 -2.52
N PRO A 343 -16.01 19.15 -1.23
CA PRO A 343 -14.86 19.90 -0.74
C PRO A 343 -13.57 19.58 -1.49
N ALA A 344 -12.74 20.59 -1.76
CA ALA A 344 -11.48 20.41 -2.47
C ALA A 344 -10.48 19.56 -1.68
N SER A 345 -10.50 19.66 -0.35
CA SER A 345 -9.76 18.82 0.60
C SER A 345 -10.01 17.32 0.40
N LEU A 346 -11.23 16.89 0.05
CA LEU A 346 -11.49 15.48 -0.29
C LEU A 346 -10.80 15.07 -1.59
N SER A 347 -10.81 15.94 -2.61
CA SER A 347 -10.08 15.68 -3.85
C SER A 347 -8.56 15.65 -3.62
N ALA A 348 -8.03 16.49 -2.72
CA ALA A 348 -6.63 16.44 -2.30
C ALA A 348 -6.30 15.13 -1.58
N ALA A 349 -7.17 14.73 -0.64
CA ALA A 349 -7.01 13.51 0.12
C ALA A 349 -7.01 12.28 -0.79
N ARG A 350 -7.91 12.23 -1.79
CA ARG A 350 -7.89 11.19 -2.84
C ARG A 350 -6.56 11.18 -3.59
N ALA A 351 -6.10 12.33 -4.05
CA ALA A 351 -4.87 12.40 -4.85
C ALA A 351 -3.65 11.91 -4.07
N ARG A 352 -3.55 12.28 -2.78
CA ARG A 352 -2.49 11.79 -1.88
C ARG A 352 -2.61 10.30 -1.61
N TRP A 353 -3.81 9.84 -1.28
CA TRP A 353 -4.09 8.43 -1.02
C TRP A 353 -3.72 7.53 -2.20
N MET A 354 -3.99 7.97 -3.43
CA MET A 354 -3.71 7.20 -4.64
C MET A 354 -2.21 6.99 -4.93
N ILE A 355 -1.34 7.84 -4.39
CA ILE A 355 0.12 7.63 -4.45
C ILE A 355 0.56 6.59 -3.43
N GLU A 356 -0.03 6.66 -2.23
CA GLU A 356 0.30 5.74 -1.15
C GLU A 356 -0.24 4.33 -1.45
N GLU A 357 -1.40 4.24 -2.10
CA GLU A 357 -2.13 2.99 -2.33
C GLU A 357 -2.67 2.94 -3.79
N PRO A 358 -1.79 2.80 -4.81
CA PRO A 358 -2.17 2.84 -6.23
C PRO A 358 -3.12 1.71 -6.65
N GLU A 359 -3.22 0.64 -5.86
CA GLU A 359 -4.21 -0.43 -6.05
C GLU A 359 -5.67 0.09 -5.98
N TRP A 360 -5.91 1.27 -5.39
CA TRP A 360 -7.23 1.88 -5.26
C TRP A 360 -7.65 2.71 -6.48
N LEU A 361 -6.76 2.92 -7.46
CA LEU A 361 -7.05 3.69 -8.69
C LEU A 361 -8.26 3.14 -9.46
N GLU A 362 -8.59 1.86 -9.29
CA GLU A 362 -9.66 1.18 -10.03
C GLU A 362 -11.08 1.40 -9.46
N GLN A 363 -11.23 2.10 -8.33
CA GLN A 363 -12.54 2.26 -7.68
C GLN A 363 -13.37 3.43 -8.23
N GLY A 364 -12.73 4.38 -8.91
CA GLY A 364 -13.40 5.54 -9.51
C GLY A 364 -13.97 5.28 -10.90
N LEU A 365 -14.51 6.33 -11.52
CA LEU A 365 -14.84 6.30 -12.94
C LEU A 365 -13.61 5.96 -13.77
N PRO A 366 -13.74 5.11 -14.81
CA PRO A 366 -12.61 4.75 -15.66
C PRO A 366 -11.94 6.01 -16.21
N THR A 367 -10.70 6.23 -15.78
CA THR A 367 -9.89 7.38 -16.15
C THR A 367 -8.59 6.87 -16.73
N LYS A 368 -8.16 7.48 -17.83
CA LYS A 368 -6.83 7.29 -18.42
C LYS A 368 -6.15 8.62 -18.48
N SER A 369 -4.84 8.64 -18.26
CA SER A 369 -4.07 9.86 -18.41
C SER A 369 -2.70 9.56 -18.96
N VAL A 370 -2.25 10.46 -19.83
CA VAL A 370 -0.92 10.44 -20.41
C VAL A 370 -0.30 11.82 -20.27
N LEU A 371 0.96 11.89 -19.87
CA LEU A 371 1.79 13.08 -19.99
C LEU A 371 2.62 12.97 -21.26
N LEU A 372 2.42 13.91 -22.17
CA LEU A 372 3.18 14.02 -23.41
C LEU A 372 4.30 15.05 -23.21
N LEU A 373 5.55 14.64 -23.33
CA LEU A 373 6.66 15.60 -23.24
C LEU A 373 6.65 16.53 -24.47
N ASP A 374 6.68 17.84 -24.24
CA ASP A 374 6.69 18.81 -25.36
C ASP A 374 8.07 18.82 -26.04
N GLN A 375 9.15 18.52 -25.28
CA GLN A 375 10.53 18.35 -25.75
C GLN A 375 11.28 17.33 -24.87
N GLU A 376 12.32 16.69 -25.42
CA GLU A 376 13.25 15.87 -24.63
C GLU A 376 14.07 16.75 -23.67
N PRO A 377 14.21 16.36 -22.39
CA PRO A 377 14.94 17.16 -21.42
C PRO A 377 16.43 17.23 -21.78
N SER A 378 16.99 18.45 -21.76
CA SER A 378 18.40 18.67 -22.10
C SER A 378 19.36 18.32 -20.95
N SER A 379 18.84 18.26 -19.71
CA SER A 379 19.55 17.83 -18.49
C SER A 379 18.57 17.40 -17.40
N ALA A 380 19.03 16.61 -16.42
CA ALA A 380 18.22 16.11 -15.30
C ALA A 380 17.81 17.21 -14.28
N ALA A 381 18.18 18.47 -14.48
CA ALA A 381 17.90 19.57 -13.55
C ALA A 381 16.95 20.64 -14.13
N GLU A 382 16.47 20.45 -15.36
CA GLU A 382 15.60 21.42 -16.05
C GLU A 382 14.13 21.03 -15.89
N ALA A 383 13.26 22.00 -15.60
CA ALA A 383 11.82 21.76 -15.52
C ALA A 383 11.29 21.28 -16.87
N ILE A 384 10.51 20.20 -16.85
CA ILE A 384 10.03 19.55 -18.08
C ILE A 384 8.69 20.17 -18.45
N THR A 385 8.57 20.72 -19.66
CA THR A 385 7.26 21.12 -20.18
C THR A 385 6.57 19.90 -20.77
N ALA A 386 5.37 19.60 -20.29
CA ALA A 386 4.57 18.48 -20.74
C ALA A 386 3.11 18.88 -20.94
N THR A 387 2.44 18.18 -21.84
CA THR A 387 1.00 18.27 -22.02
C THR A 387 0.32 17.06 -21.38
N LEU A 388 -0.49 17.30 -20.34
CA LEU A 388 -1.37 16.30 -19.76
C LEU A 388 -2.57 16.09 -20.67
N GLU A 389 -2.75 14.87 -21.14
CA GLU A 389 -3.98 14.39 -21.78
C GLU A 389 -4.68 13.42 -20.84
N ALA A 390 -5.93 13.71 -20.45
CA ALA A 390 -6.72 12.83 -19.61
C ALA A 390 -8.07 12.54 -20.25
N LEU A 391 -8.55 11.31 -20.08
CA LEU A 391 -9.82 10.80 -20.57
C LEU A 391 -10.59 10.20 -19.42
N MET A 392 -11.81 10.67 -19.18
CA MET A 392 -12.74 10.05 -18.22
C MET A 392 -13.99 9.54 -18.93
N LEU A 393 -14.40 8.31 -18.64
CA LEU A 393 -15.68 7.77 -19.07
C LEU A 393 -16.80 8.25 -18.14
N LEU A 394 -17.83 8.85 -18.71
CA LEU A 394 -18.91 9.51 -17.97
C LEU A 394 -20.23 8.73 -18.12
N PRO A 395 -20.74 8.08 -17.07
CA PRO A 395 -21.99 7.35 -17.16
C PRO A 395 -23.18 8.31 -17.35
N GLY A 396 -23.99 8.06 -18.37
CA GLY A 396 -25.27 8.74 -18.58
C GLY A 396 -25.19 10.21 -19.03
N GLY A 397 -24.10 10.63 -19.69
CA GLY A 397 -24.00 11.98 -20.26
C GLY A 397 -23.74 13.08 -19.25
N ALA A 398 -22.98 12.79 -18.17
CA ALA A 398 -22.55 13.80 -17.22
C ALA A 398 -21.87 14.98 -17.95
N SER A 399 -22.32 16.21 -17.71
CA SER A 399 -21.85 17.41 -18.42
C SER A 399 -21.55 18.57 -17.47
N GLY A 400 -21.17 18.27 -16.22
CA GLY A 400 -20.87 19.24 -15.17
C GLY A 400 -19.48 19.87 -15.29
N PRO A 401 -19.19 20.99 -14.60
CA PRO A 401 -17.81 21.41 -14.42
C PRO A 401 -17.06 20.37 -13.58
N PHE A 402 -15.82 20.07 -13.99
CA PHE A 402 -14.96 19.10 -13.34
C PHE A 402 -13.87 19.82 -12.54
N ARG A 403 -13.50 19.26 -11.39
CA ARG A 403 -12.25 19.59 -10.69
C ARG A 403 -11.19 18.59 -11.12
N ILE A 404 -10.01 19.11 -11.40
CA ILE A 404 -8.83 18.32 -11.69
C ILE A 404 -7.84 18.57 -10.57
N SER A 405 -7.40 17.52 -9.91
CA SER A 405 -6.34 17.54 -8.92
C SER A 405 -5.18 16.73 -9.47
N LEU A 406 -4.09 17.42 -9.78
CA LEU A 406 -2.84 16.80 -10.21
C LEU A 406 -1.90 16.79 -9.02
N LEU A 407 -1.48 15.61 -8.60
CA LEU A 407 -0.41 15.44 -7.65
C LEU A 407 0.86 15.06 -8.41
N LEU A 408 1.93 15.80 -8.16
CA LEU A 408 3.29 15.46 -8.60
C LEU A 408 4.13 15.13 -7.36
N ALA A 409 4.66 13.91 -7.29
CA ALA A 409 5.56 13.47 -6.24
C ALA A 409 6.93 13.16 -6.84
N GLY A 410 7.98 13.65 -6.19
CA GLY A 410 9.36 13.45 -6.61
C GLY A 410 10.21 12.72 -5.57
N LEU A 411 11.47 12.49 -5.90
CA LEU A 411 12.47 11.91 -4.97
C LEU A 411 12.74 12.79 -3.73
N ALA A 412 12.29 14.05 -3.74
CA ALA A 412 12.35 14.97 -2.61
C ALA A 412 11.02 15.05 -1.82
N GLY A 413 10.10 14.11 -2.06
CA GLY A 413 8.87 13.74 -1.33
C GLY A 413 7.84 14.81 -0.96
N GLU A 414 8.04 16.09 -1.26
CA GLU A 414 6.95 17.07 -1.20
C GLU A 414 5.98 16.87 -2.38
N ALA A 415 4.99 15.99 -2.17
CA ALA A 415 3.83 15.85 -3.03
C ALA A 415 3.06 17.17 -3.15
N THR A 416 3.17 17.84 -4.29
CA THR A 416 2.40 19.07 -4.55
C THR A 416 1.10 18.74 -5.26
N VAL A 417 -0.03 19.13 -4.66
CA VAL A 417 -1.35 18.98 -5.29
C VAL A 417 -1.74 20.29 -5.96
N ALA A 418 -1.63 20.35 -7.28
CA ALA A 418 -2.18 21.42 -8.09
C ALA A 418 -3.66 21.16 -8.37
N MET A 419 -4.51 22.18 -8.21
CA MET A 419 -5.94 22.06 -8.48
C MET A 419 -6.44 23.10 -9.45
N GLU A 420 -7.36 22.69 -10.32
CA GLU A 420 -8.08 23.60 -11.19
C GLU A 420 -9.50 23.11 -11.47
N THR A 421 -10.30 23.96 -12.11
CA THR A 421 -11.63 23.63 -12.58
C THR A 421 -11.67 23.73 -14.10
N ALA A 422 -12.25 22.75 -14.76
CA ALA A 422 -12.44 22.71 -16.20
C ALA A 422 -13.92 22.49 -16.55
N GLN A 423 -14.32 22.85 -17.76
CA GLN A 423 -15.62 22.48 -18.31
C GLN A 423 -15.44 21.61 -19.56
N PRO A 424 -16.33 20.63 -19.79
CA PRO A 424 -16.40 19.99 -21.09
C PRO A 424 -16.71 21.04 -22.16
N GLY A 425 -15.85 21.13 -23.19
CA GLY A 425 -16.17 21.85 -24.42
C GLY A 425 -17.30 21.17 -25.20
N ASP A 426 -17.64 21.67 -26.38
CA ASP A 426 -18.60 21.04 -27.31
C ASP A 426 -18.04 19.71 -27.88
N LEU A 427 -17.81 18.71 -27.03
CA LEU A 427 -17.45 17.35 -27.45
C LEU A 427 -18.75 16.58 -27.74
N SER A 428 -18.89 16.17 -29.00
CA SER A 428 -20.09 15.54 -29.57
C SER A 428 -20.36 14.08 -29.15
N SER A 429 -19.63 13.53 -28.18
CA SER A 429 -19.84 12.16 -27.70
C SER A 429 -20.20 12.16 -26.22
N ALA A 430 -21.45 11.84 -25.91
CA ALA A 430 -22.05 11.87 -24.57
C ALA A 430 -21.46 10.86 -23.55
N GLU A 431 -20.33 10.21 -23.85
CA GLU A 431 -19.82 9.06 -23.08
C GLU A 431 -18.38 9.23 -22.56
N ALA A 432 -17.63 10.24 -23.04
CA ALA A 432 -16.24 10.44 -22.63
C ALA A 432 -15.82 11.91 -22.66
N TRP A 433 -15.04 12.34 -21.66
CA TRP A 433 -14.48 13.69 -21.57
C TRP A 433 -12.97 13.67 -21.75
N HIS A 434 -12.47 14.46 -22.71
CA HIS A 434 -11.06 14.65 -22.98
C HIS A 434 -10.58 15.99 -22.43
N TYR A 435 -9.53 15.95 -21.60
CA TYR A 435 -8.85 17.10 -21.03
C TYR A 435 -7.43 17.20 -21.59
N ARG A 436 -7.01 18.40 -21.94
CA ARG A 436 -5.63 18.66 -22.42
C ARG A 436 -5.10 19.94 -21.79
N ARG A 437 -3.93 19.88 -21.13
CA ARG A 437 -3.31 21.06 -20.51
C ARG A 437 -1.78 21.02 -20.56
N PRO A 438 -1.11 22.13 -20.94
CA PRO A 438 0.32 22.28 -20.72
C PRO A 438 0.64 22.54 -19.24
N LEU A 439 1.68 21.91 -18.72
CA LEU A 439 2.18 22.09 -17.36
C LEU A 439 3.70 21.96 -17.29
N GLU A 440 4.28 22.53 -16.23
CA GLU A 440 5.68 22.35 -15.87
C GLU A 440 5.79 21.25 -14.82
N ILE A 441 6.61 20.22 -15.09
CA ILE A 441 6.88 19.11 -14.18
C ILE A 441 8.25 19.36 -13.52
N PRO A 442 8.33 19.33 -12.18
CA PRO A 442 9.61 19.36 -11.47
C PRO A 442 10.53 18.21 -11.93
N PRO A 443 11.83 18.48 -12.14
CA PRO A 443 12.77 17.49 -12.70
C PRO A 443 12.97 16.23 -11.86
N ASP A 444 12.62 16.26 -10.57
CA ASP A 444 12.72 15.17 -9.62
C ASP A 444 11.43 14.35 -9.48
N THR A 445 10.35 14.71 -10.20
CA THR A 445 9.07 13.99 -10.19
C THR A 445 9.27 12.53 -10.62
N THR A 446 8.84 11.58 -9.80
CA THR A 446 8.86 10.13 -10.06
C THR A 446 7.46 9.58 -10.30
N GLU A 447 6.46 10.18 -9.66
CA GLU A 447 5.07 9.75 -9.72
C GLU A 447 4.16 10.94 -10.00
N ALA A 448 3.12 10.70 -10.81
CA ALA A 448 2.11 11.69 -11.11
C ALA A 448 0.73 11.05 -11.09
N VAL A 449 -0.17 11.57 -10.26
CA VAL A 449 -1.55 11.11 -10.14
C VAL A 449 -2.49 12.23 -10.54
N ILE A 450 -3.47 11.91 -11.37
CA ILE A 450 -4.59 12.78 -11.66
C ILE A 450 -5.85 12.24 -10.99
N VAL A 451 -6.58 13.11 -10.30
CA VAL A 451 -7.94 12.89 -9.84
C VAL A 451 -8.84 13.87 -10.57
N ILE A 452 -9.93 13.36 -11.14
CA ILE A 452 -10.92 14.17 -11.82
C ILE A 452 -12.28 13.94 -11.16
N GLU A 453 -12.94 15.01 -10.75
CA GLU A 453 -14.18 14.98 -9.97
C GLU A 453 -15.27 15.84 -10.62
N ASP A 454 -16.45 15.27 -10.85
CA ASP A 454 -17.66 16.02 -11.23
C ASP A 454 -18.19 16.81 -10.03
N LEU A 455 -18.09 18.13 -10.10
CA LEU A 455 -18.48 19.04 -9.01
C LEU A 455 -19.98 19.03 -8.71
N ARG A 456 -20.83 18.54 -9.63
CA ARG A 456 -22.28 18.45 -9.41
C ARG A 456 -22.66 17.16 -8.69
N SER A 457 -22.10 16.05 -9.15
CA SER A 457 -22.54 14.72 -8.72
C SER A 457 -21.63 14.08 -7.67
N GLY A 458 -20.41 14.60 -7.51
CA GLY A 458 -19.38 14.02 -6.66
C GLY A 458 -18.79 12.73 -7.18
N LEU A 459 -19.17 12.29 -8.39
CA LEU A 459 -18.47 11.18 -9.05
C LEU A 459 -17.05 11.62 -9.39
N TRP A 460 -16.12 10.70 -9.23
CA TRP A 460 -14.72 10.98 -9.48
C TRP A 460 -14.06 9.74 -10.08
N GLY A 461 -12.94 9.97 -10.75
CA GLY A 461 -12.04 8.95 -11.27
C GLY A 461 -10.60 9.38 -11.06
N ALA A 462 -9.69 8.42 -10.99
CA ALA A 462 -8.27 8.69 -10.82
C ALA A 462 -7.45 7.83 -11.78
N ALA A 463 -6.27 8.32 -12.15
CA ALA A 463 -5.32 7.57 -12.97
C ALA A 463 -3.89 8.01 -12.64
N ASN A 464 -2.95 7.07 -12.81
CA ASN A 464 -1.54 7.43 -12.94
C ASN A 464 -1.34 8.09 -14.29
N ALA A 465 -0.58 9.18 -14.31
CA ALA A 465 -0.24 9.86 -15.54
C ALA A 465 0.93 9.12 -16.19
N GLU A 466 0.62 8.21 -17.13
CA GLU A 466 1.62 7.48 -17.89
C GLU A 466 2.37 8.45 -18.80
N VAL A 467 3.70 8.44 -18.83
CA VAL A 467 4.41 9.44 -19.61
C VAL A 467 4.83 8.85 -20.95
N ALA A 468 4.17 9.26 -22.04
CA ALA A 468 4.40 8.68 -23.35
C ALA A 468 5.77 9.12 -23.88
N GLY A 469 6.63 8.13 -24.14
CA GLY A 469 8.02 8.36 -24.56
C GLY A 469 8.95 8.83 -23.45
N SER A 470 8.63 8.60 -22.16
CA SER A 470 9.38 9.21 -21.06
C SER A 470 10.35 8.32 -20.28
N PRO A 471 11.49 8.91 -19.86
CA PRO A 471 12.47 8.38 -18.91
C PRO A 471 12.09 8.64 -17.43
N LEU A 472 11.03 7.99 -16.91
CA LEU A 472 10.71 8.00 -15.46
C LEU A 472 11.24 6.77 -14.69
N SER A 473 12.03 5.93 -15.35
CA SER A 473 13.00 5.03 -14.73
C SER A 473 14.37 5.41 -15.31
N VAL A 474 15.27 5.94 -14.48
CA VAL A 474 16.55 6.48 -14.98
C VAL A 474 17.51 5.37 -15.45
N GLU A 475 17.20 4.09 -15.35
CA GLU A 475 18.06 3.05 -15.93
C GLU A 475 17.27 1.92 -16.62
N GLY A 476 17.50 1.74 -17.92
CA GLY A 476 17.33 0.44 -18.59
C GLY A 476 16.21 0.25 -19.62
N LEU A 477 16.45 0.73 -20.85
CA LEU A 477 16.14 0.06 -22.15
C LEU A 477 14.78 0.19 -22.91
N ARG A 478 14.99 0.49 -24.21
CA ARG A 478 14.38 0.03 -25.47
C ARG A 478 12.92 0.39 -25.84
N VAL A 479 12.86 1.18 -26.92
CA VAL A 479 11.72 1.49 -27.77
C VAL A 479 11.05 0.21 -28.30
N VAL A 480 9.75 0.06 -28.01
CA VAL A 480 8.83 -0.67 -28.89
C VAL A 480 7.88 0.35 -29.50
N GLU A 481 7.99 0.55 -30.81
CA GLU A 481 7.09 1.41 -31.56
C GLU A 481 5.67 0.85 -31.54
N HIS A 482 4.72 1.57 -30.95
CA HIS A 482 3.31 1.43 -31.31
C HIS A 482 2.84 2.71 -32.02
N THR A 483 2.94 2.67 -33.35
CA THR A 483 2.37 3.68 -34.23
C THR A 483 0.85 3.61 -34.15
N VAL A 484 0.23 4.66 -33.61
CA VAL A 484 -1.19 4.95 -33.89
C VAL A 484 -1.25 5.50 -35.32
N GLY A 485 -1.49 4.59 -36.28
CA GLY A 485 -1.62 4.91 -37.69
C GLY A 485 -2.83 4.21 -38.27
N ALA A 486 -3.88 4.99 -38.50
CA ALA A 486 -5.01 4.57 -39.31
C ALA A 486 -4.55 4.34 -40.77
N GLU A 487 -4.27 3.10 -41.15
CA GLU A 487 -4.40 2.65 -42.54
C GLU A 487 -5.07 1.27 -42.59
N ALA A 488 -6.26 1.25 -43.18
CA ALA A 488 -6.91 0.04 -43.63
C ALA A 488 -6.13 -0.56 -44.81
N THR A 489 -5.78 -1.85 -44.77
CA THR A 489 -6.24 -2.86 -45.74
C THR A 489 -5.69 -4.25 -45.44
N GLY A 490 -6.60 -5.17 -45.12
CA GLY A 490 -6.61 -6.54 -45.65
C GLY A 490 -5.73 -7.62 -45.01
N GLY A 491 -6.27 -8.35 -44.02
CA GLY A 491 -5.76 -9.66 -43.63
C GLY A 491 -6.39 -10.15 -42.32
N ALA A 492 -7.41 -11.00 -42.41
CA ALA A 492 -8.31 -11.37 -41.34
C ALA A 492 -7.66 -12.15 -40.17
N VAL A 493 -7.84 -11.64 -38.94
CA VAL A 493 -7.88 -12.44 -37.69
C VAL A 493 -8.90 -11.80 -36.73
N GLY A 494 -9.95 -12.56 -36.40
CA GLY A 494 -10.79 -12.49 -35.19
C GLY A 494 -11.30 -11.15 -34.66
N SER A 495 -12.51 -10.75 -35.06
CA SER A 495 -13.34 -9.76 -34.38
C SER A 495 -13.87 -10.27 -33.02
N GLY A 496 -13.60 -9.55 -31.94
CA GLY A 496 -14.33 -9.61 -30.66
C GLY A 496 -14.53 -8.18 -30.14
N ASP A 497 -15.78 -7.74 -30.10
CA ASP A 497 -16.25 -6.36 -29.88
C ASP A 497 -15.85 -5.75 -28.53
N ALA A 498 -15.33 -4.52 -28.54
CA ALA A 498 -15.22 -3.63 -27.37
C ALA A 498 -16.53 -2.84 -27.11
N ARG A 499 -17.71 -3.41 -27.42
CA ARG A 499 -19.02 -2.74 -27.37
C ARG A 499 -20.07 -3.35 -26.44
N ASP A 500 -19.77 -4.36 -25.63
CA ASP A 500 -20.76 -4.99 -24.74
C ASP A 500 -20.16 -5.53 -23.42
N VAL A 501 -19.36 -4.74 -22.68
CA VAL A 501 -18.90 -5.17 -21.35
C VAL A 501 -20.01 -4.95 -20.33
N VAL A 502 -20.97 -5.88 -20.21
CA VAL A 502 -22.13 -5.78 -19.31
C VAL A 502 -21.77 -5.84 -17.82
N VAL A 503 -20.79 -6.67 -17.47
CA VAL A 503 -20.27 -6.87 -16.10
C VAL A 503 -18.75 -6.96 -16.17
N ARG A 504 -18.06 -6.36 -15.20
CA ARG A 504 -16.60 -6.43 -15.06
C ARG A 504 -16.26 -6.70 -13.60
N LEU A 505 -15.62 -7.84 -13.32
CA LEU A 505 -14.93 -8.08 -12.05
C LEU A 505 -13.80 -7.06 -11.87
N LEU A 506 -13.79 -6.41 -10.71
CA LEU A 506 -12.69 -5.59 -10.25
C LEU A 506 -11.65 -6.50 -9.57
N PRO A 507 -10.35 -6.26 -9.77
CA PRO A 507 -9.30 -6.97 -9.04
C PRO A 507 -9.46 -6.80 -7.52
N PRO A 508 -9.00 -7.77 -6.73
CA PRO A 508 -9.02 -7.68 -5.27
C PRO A 508 -8.02 -6.61 -4.80
N ARG A 509 -8.30 -6.02 -3.63
CA ARG A 509 -7.60 -4.86 -3.04
C ARG A 509 -6.21 -5.15 -2.45
N LYS A 510 -5.78 -6.42 -2.39
CA LYS A 510 -4.52 -6.87 -1.79
C LYS A 510 -3.89 -7.90 -2.71
N ARG A 511 -2.56 -7.89 -2.86
CA ARG A 511 -1.82 -8.98 -3.51
C ARG A 511 -0.56 -9.33 -2.70
N PRO A 512 -0.22 -10.62 -2.54
CA PRO A 512 -1.03 -11.78 -2.91
C PRO A 512 -2.32 -11.87 -2.08
N VAL A 513 -3.32 -12.56 -2.62
CA VAL A 513 -4.66 -12.64 -2.05
C VAL A 513 -4.83 -14.02 -1.40
N THR A 514 -5.21 -14.08 -0.13
CA THR A 514 -5.54 -15.33 0.57
C THR A 514 -6.82 -15.17 1.40
N GLY A 515 -7.41 -16.29 1.81
CA GLY A 515 -8.60 -16.35 2.65
C GLY A 515 -9.87 -15.79 2.02
N ARG A 516 -10.82 -15.40 2.86
CA ARG A 516 -12.12 -14.86 2.44
C ARG A 516 -11.96 -13.46 1.87
N THR A 517 -11.99 -13.35 0.54
CA THR A 517 -11.78 -12.11 -0.19
C THR A 517 -13.04 -11.69 -0.95
N ARG A 518 -13.38 -10.40 -0.87
CA ARG A 518 -14.51 -9.81 -1.62
C ARG A 518 -14.10 -9.35 -3.02
N PHE A 519 -14.91 -9.73 -4.01
CA PHE A 519 -14.80 -9.34 -5.41
C PHE A 519 -15.99 -8.47 -5.80
N ASN A 520 -15.71 -7.22 -6.14
CA ASN A 520 -16.72 -6.25 -6.58
C ASN A 520 -16.89 -6.30 -8.10
N THR A 521 -18.06 -5.89 -8.59
CA THR A 521 -18.30 -5.76 -10.04
C THR A 521 -18.71 -4.36 -10.44
N LEU A 522 -18.23 -3.95 -11.61
CA LEU A 522 -18.72 -2.78 -12.33
C LEU A 522 -19.75 -3.22 -13.36
N ILE A 523 -20.93 -2.60 -13.33
CA ILE A 523 -22.05 -2.89 -14.23
C ILE A 523 -22.24 -1.70 -15.17
N SER A 524 -22.17 -1.95 -16.48
CA SER A 524 -22.42 -0.91 -17.49
C SER A 524 -23.88 -0.84 -17.92
N ASN A 525 -24.64 -1.93 -17.74
CA ASN A 525 -26.03 -2.04 -18.17
C ASN A 525 -26.99 -2.19 -16.98
N PRO A 526 -27.88 -1.22 -16.71
CA PRO A 526 -28.78 -1.24 -15.57
C PRO A 526 -29.89 -2.32 -15.65
N ALA A 527 -30.01 -3.03 -16.77
CA ALA A 527 -30.95 -4.15 -16.90
C ALA A 527 -30.46 -5.47 -16.26
N VAL A 528 -29.21 -5.51 -15.77
CA VAL A 528 -28.70 -6.63 -14.98
C VAL A 528 -29.50 -6.75 -13.68
N GLY A 529 -30.07 -7.93 -13.46
CA GLY A 529 -30.85 -8.27 -12.27
C GLY A 529 -30.14 -9.22 -11.31
N ARG A 530 -29.11 -9.94 -11.78
CA ARG A 530 -28.35 -10.92 -11.00
C ARG A 530 -26.95 -11.13 -11.56
N VAL A 531 -25.98 -11.42 -10.72
CA VAL A 531 -24.63 -11.86 -11.10
C VAL A 531 -24.28 -13.13 -10.36
N ASP A 532 -23.87 -14.16 -11.10
CA ASP A 532 -23.37 -15.43 -10.54
C ASP A 532 -21.84 -15.42 -10.55
N PHE A 533 -21.23 -15.77 -9.42
CA PHE A 533 -19.79 -15.80 -9.20
C PHE A 533 -19.27 -17.22 -9.10
N TYR A 534 -18.15 -17.48 -9.76
CA TYR A 534 -17.49 -18.77 -9.84
C TYR A 534 -16.04 -18.65 -9.37
N LEU A 535 -15.57 -19.67 -8.65
CA LEU A 535 -14.17 -19.87 -8.25
C LEU A 535 -13.70 -21.21 -8.85
N ASP A 536 -12.63 -21.17 -9.64
CA ASP A 536 -12.03 -22.33 -10.33
C ASP A 536 -13.04 -23.20 -11.12
N GLY A 537 -14.06 -22.53 -11.66
CA GLY A 537 -15.12 -23.15 -12.45
C GLY A 537 -16.34 -23.60 -11.64
N GLU A 538 -16.29 -23.61 -10.31
CA GLU A 538 -17.43 -23.93 -9.45
C GLU A 538 -18.24 -22.68 -9.10
N MET A 539 -19.57 -22.75 -9.19
CA MET A 539 -20.45 -21.62 -8.83
C MET A 539 -20.55 -21.53 -7.31
N VAL A 540 -20.07 -20.43 -6.72
CA VAL A 540 -20.01 -20.25 -5.26
C VAL A 540 -21.21 -19.47 -4.75
N VAL A 541 -21.53 -18.34 -5.40
CA VAL A 541 -22.58 -17.44 -4.93
C VAL A 541 -23.30 -16.76 -6.10
N SER A 542 -24.56 -16.42 -5.88
CA SER A 542 -25.38 -15.63 -6.79
C SER A 542 -25.90 -14.41 -6.04
N ASP A 543 -25.69 -13.23 -6.59
CA ASP A 543 -26.11 -11.96 -6.00
C ASP A 543 -27.14 -11.27 -6.89
N ASP A 544 -28.31 -10.97 -6.34
CA ASP A 544 -29.44 -10.31 -7.00
C ASP A 544 -29.68 -8.87 -6.50
N ARG A 545 -28.80 -8.35 -5.63
CA ARG A 545 -28.95 -7.02 -5.01
C ARG A 545 -27.76 -6.10 -5.34
N PRO A 546 -27.90 -5.15 -6.28
CA PRO A 546 -26.80 -4.24 -6.63
C PRO A 546 -26.34 -3.35 -5.45
N PRO A 547 -25.06 -2.91 -5.40
CA PRO A 547 -23.97 -3.31 -6.31
C PRO A 547 -23.59 -4.78 -6.13
N PHE A 548 -23.38 -5.50 -7.24
CA PHE A 548 -23.18 -6.95 -7.17
C PHE A 548 -21.74 -7.27 -6.76
N ALA A 549 -21.59 -8.12 -5.75
CA ALA A 549 -20.30 -8.54 -5.23
C ALA A 549 -20.36 -9.93 -4.59
N ALA A 550 -19.21 -10.56 -4.40
CA ALA A 550 -19.10 -11.88 -3.78
C ALA A 550 -17.87 -11.98 -2.89
N THR A 551 -18.03 -12.53 -1.69
CA THR A 551 -16.90 -12.96 -0.85
C THR A 551 -16.61 -14.43 -1.15
N LEU A 552 -15.42 -14.71 -1.67
CA LEU A 552 -14.93 -16.04 -2.06
C LEU A 552 -13.77 -16.44 -1.13
N ASP A 553 -13.69 -17.71 -0.74
CA ASP A 553 -12.59 -18.23 0.08
C ASP A 553 -11.48 -18.79 -0.82
N LEU A 554 -10.30 -18.20 -0.77
CA LEU A 554 -9.15 -18.54 -1.61
C LEU A 554 -8.13 -19.45 -0.90
N GLY A 555 -8.46 -19.98 0.29
CA GLY A 555 -7.52 -20.81 1.04
C GLY A 555 -6.41 -20.01 1.73
N ALA A 556 -5.56 -20.69 2.51
CA ALA A 556 -4.55 -20.03 3.35
C ALA A 556 -3.31 -19.56 2.56
N ASP A 557 -3.01 -20.24 1.46
CA ASP A 557 -1.83 -20.02 0.64
C ASP A 557 -2.18 -19.21 -0.62
N PRO A 558 -1.23 -18.41 -1.16
CA PRO A 558 -1.48 -17.53 -2.29
C PRO A 558 -1.48 -18.26 -3.64
N ASP A 559 -2.29 -19.30 -3.75
CA ASP A 559 -2.42 -20.11 -4.96
C ASP A 559 -3.14 -19.35 -6.09
N ALA A 560 -2.86 -19.73 -7.33
CA ALA A 560 -3.49 -19.16 -8.51
C ALA A 560 -4.96 -19.60 -8.60
N HIS A 561 -5.89 -18.64 -8.57
CA HIS A 561 -7.33 -18.90 -8.68
C HIS A 561 -7.98 -18.15 -9.85
N ALA A 562 -8.87 -18.82 -10.57
CA ALA A 562 -9.67 -18.24 -11.64
C ALA A 562 -11.05 -17.83 -11.14
N ILE A 563 -11.36 -16.53 -11.21
CA ILE A 563 -12.62 -15.97 -10.73
C ILE A 563 -13.43 -15.47 -11.91
N ARG A 564 -14.70 -15.86 -11.98
CA ARG A 564 -15.58 -15.51 -13.09
C ARG A 564 -16.93 -15.01 -12.59
N ALA A 565 -17.40 -13.90 -13.15
CA ALA A 565 -18.71 -13.31 -12.88
C ALA A 565 -19.56 -13.34 -14.14
N VAL A 566 -20.80 -13.81 -14.03
CA VAL A 566 -21.75 -13.93 -15.15
C VAL A 566 -23.01 -13.15 -14.82
N ALA A 567 -23.32 -12.12 -15.60
CA ALA A 567 -24.49 -11.27 -15.41
C ALA A 567 -25.72 -11.80 -16.16
N TYR A 568 -26.87 -11.71 -15.50
CA TYR A 568 -28.19 -12.07 -16.02
C TYR A 568 -29.16 -10.90 -15.87
N SER A 569 -30.11 -10.81 -16.79
CA SER A 569 -31.25 -9.92 -16.68
C SER A 569 -32.23 -10.38 -15.59
N ARG A 570 -33.19 -9.53 -15.22
CA ARG A 570 -34.31 -9.90 -14.32
C ARG A 570 -35.20 -11.03 -14.84
N THR A 571 -35.07 -11.40 -16.12
CA THR A 571 -35.79 -12.50 -16.76
C THR A 571 -34.88 -13.71 -17.01
N ASP A 572 -33.77 -13.82 -16.28
CA ASP A 572 -32.78 -14.90 -16.37
C ASP A 572 -32.07 -15.07 -17.73
N ALA A 573 -32.17 -14.09 -18.64
CA ALA A 573 -31.36 -14.09 -19.85
C ALA A 573 -29.91 -13.67 -19.53
N ARG A 574 -28.93 -14.49 -19.91
CA ARG A 574 -27.48 -14.18 -19.77
C ARG A 574 -27.13 -12.97 -20.62
N MET A 575 -26.48 -11.98 -20.00
CA MET A 575 -26.18 -10.69 -20.62
C MET A 575 -24.68 -10.47 -20.87
N GLY A 576 -23.79 -11.04 -20.05
CA GLY A 576 -22.34 -10.93 -20.25
C GLY A 576 -21.56 -11.63 -19.14
N GLU A 577 -20.23 -11.72 -19.29
CA GLU A 577 -19.34 -12.27 -18.26
C GLU A 577 -17.97 -11.61 -18.26
N HIS A 578 -17.26 -11.71 -17.14
CA HIS A 578 -15.85 -11.31 -17.00
C HIS A 578 -15.10 -12.33 -16.16
N SER A 579 -13.80 -12.48 -16.39
CA SER A 579 -12.94 -13.37 -15.60
C SER A 579 -11.60 -12.71 -15.30
N ILE A 580 -11.07 -12.98 -14.11
CA ILE A 580 -9.75 -12.55 -13.67
C ILE A 580 -9.01 -13.75 -13.06
N ILE A 581 -7.68 -13.72 -13.10
CA ILE A 581 -6.83 -14.66 -12.37
C ILE A 581 -6.21 -13.89 -11.20
N VAL A 582 -6.33 -14.42 -9.99
CA VAL A 582 -5.64 -13.91 -8.80
C VAL A 582 -4.44 -14.79 -8.49
N ASN A 583 -3.39 -14.19 -7.94
CA ASN A 583 -2.08 -14.82 -7.72
C ASN A 583 -1.53 -15.56 -8.96
N PRO A 584 -1.41 -14.91 -10.13
CA PRO A 584 -0.89 -15.58 -11.33
C PRO A 584 0.56 -16.05 -11.10
N GLU A 585 0.85 -17.32 -11.42
CA GLU A 585 2.23 -17.83 -11.49
C GLU A 585 3.04 -16.96 -12.46
N ARG A 586 4.09 -16.27 -11.99
CA ARG A 586 4.97 -15.49 -12.88
C ARG A 586 5.80 -16.44 -13.75
N GLY A 587 5.75 -16.26 -15.07
CA GLY A 587 6.31 -17.17 -16.06
C GLY A 587 7.84 -17.18 -16.15
N SER A 588 8.49 -18.10 -15.44
CA SER A 588 9.94 -18.30 -15.49
C SER A 588 10.40 -19.09 -16.73
N PHE A 589 11.54 -18.69 -17.28
CA PHE A 589 12.29 -19.48 -18.26
C PHE A 589 12.80 -20.75 -17.60
N ALA A 590 12.34 -21.91 -18.06
CA ALA A 590 12.66 -23.19 -17.44
C ALA A 590 13.00 -24.26 -18.48
N VAL A 591 13.91 -25.16 -18.14
CA VAL A 591 14.13 -26.41 -18.88
C VAL A 591 13.99 -27.58 -17.92
N ARG A 592 13.31 -28.64 -18.33
CA ARG A 592 13.08 -29.83 -17.51
C ARG A 592 13.27 -31.09 -18.34
N ILE A 593 14.10 -32.01 -17.89
CA ILE A 593 14.22 -33.34 -18.48
C ILE A 593 12.94 -34.12 -18.13
N THR A 594 12.18 -34.56 -19.13
CA THR A 594 10.90 -35.26 -18.95
C THR A 594 11.01 -36.77 -19.09
N GLY A 595 12.06 -37.29 -19.76
CA GLY A 595 12.29 -38.73 -19.89
C GLY A 595 13.73 -39.09 -20.19
N ILE A 596 14.19 -40.22 -19.64
CA ILE A 596 15.53 -40.80 -19.89
C ILE A 596 15.39 -42.31 -20.10
N ALA A 597 14.98 -42.71 -21.30
CA ALA A 597 14.74 -44.12 -21.65
C ALA A 597 15.40 -44.46 -22.99
N GLY A 598 16.74 -44.52 -23.02
CA GLY A 598 17.53 -44.65 -24.26
C GLY A 598 17.55 -43.38 -25.14
N ARG A 599 16.66 -42.43 -24.86
CA ARG A 599 16.61 -41.06 -25.39
C ARG A 599 16.29 -40.11 -24.23
N VAL A 600 16.91 -38.94 -24.23
CA VAL A 600 16.61 -37.85 -23.30
C VAL A 600 15.58 -36.96 -23.96
N GLU A 601 14.50 -36.68 -23.24
CA GLU A 601 13.46 -35.73 -23.64
C GLU A 601 13.46 -34.57 -22.66
N ALA A 602 13.23 -33.37 -23.15
CA ALA A 602 13.11 -32.18 -22.34
C ALA A 602 11.90 -31.33 -22.76
N GLU A 603 11.31 -30.64 -21.78
CA GLU A 603 10.39 -29.54 -21.99
C GLU A 603 11.11 -28.23 -21.69
N VAL A 604 10.80 -27.19 -22.47
CA VAL A 604 11.35 -25.85 -22.29
C VAL A 604 10.19 -24.88 -22.23
N ASN A 605 10.05 -24.18 -21.12
CA ASN A 605 9.11 -23.09 -20.95
C ASN A 605 9.76 -21.79 -21.43
N ILE A 606 9.20 -21.16 -22.45
CA ILE A 606 9.72 -19.90 -23.01
C ILE A 606 8.77 -18.78 -22.56
N PRO A 607 9.26 -17.75 -21.84
CA PRO A 607 8.43 -16.61 -21.45
C PRO A 607 7.77 -15.93 -22.66
N PRO A 608 6.58 -15.31 -22.50
CA PRO A 608 5.93 -14.57 -23.58
C PRO A 608 6.84 -13.46 -24.13
N GLY A 609 7.10 -13.48 -25.45
CA GLY A 609 7.94 -12.48 -26.13
C GLY A 609 9.41 -12.87 -26.28
N GLU A 610 9.86 -13.94 -25.63
CA GLU A 610 11.21 -14.48 -25.78
C GLU A 610 11.32 -15.52 -26.89
N SER A 611 12.55 -15.79 -27.33
CA SER A 611 12.81 -16.86 -28.29
C SER A 611 14.04 -17.66 -27.92
N ILE A 612 13.93 -18.98 -28.06
CA ILE A 612 15.04 -19.89 -27.82
C ILE A 612 16.14 -19.67 -28.87
N ASP A 613 17.39 -19.56 -28.41
CA ASP A 613 18.58 -19.63 -29.25
C ASP A 613 18.94 -21.09 -29.53
N ARG A 614 19.13 -21.88 -28.45
CA ARG A 614 19.49 -23.29 -28.55
C ARG A 614 19.20 -24.06 -27.25
N VAL A 615 19.07 -25.37 -27.37
CA VAL A 615 19.01 -26.35 -26.27
C VAL A 615 20.12 -27.36 -26.48
N GLU A 616 20.92 -27.59 -25.44
CA GLU A 616 22.11 -28.42 -25.45
C GLU A 616 21.92 -29.59 -24.49
N PHE A 617 22.20 -30.80 -24.97
CA PHE A 617 22.12 -32.03 -24.20
C PHE A 617 23.55 -32.50 -23.93
N TYR A 618 23.83 -32.87 -22.69
CA TYR A 618 25.12 -33.31 -22.20
C TYR A 618 24.96 -34.67 -21.52
N ARG A 619 26.03 -35.48 -21.57
CA ARG A 619 26.23 -36.62 -20.67
C ARG A 619 27.46 -36.29 -19.84
N ASN A 620 27.27 -36.15 -18.54
CA ASN A 620 28.20 -35.47 -17.64
C ASN A 620 28.51 -34.06 -18.20
N GLU A 621 29.78 -33.75 -18.43
CA GLU A 621 30.22 -32.49 -19.07
C GLU A 621 30.48 -32.60 -20.58
N THR A 622 30.18 -33.74 -21.20
CA THR A 622 30.38 -33.92 -22.65
C THR A 622 29.11 -33.58 -23.42
N LEU A 623 29.18 -32.58 -24.31
CA LEU A 623 28.07 -32.21 -25.19
C LEU A 623 27.71 -33.37 -26.14
N VAL A 624 26.46 -33.80 -26.08
CA VAL A 624 25.87 -34.89 -26.86
C VAL A 624 25.09 -34.37 -28.07
N ALA A 625 24.30 -33.30 -27.89
CA ALA A 625 23.53 -32.69 -28.98
C ALA A 625 23.25 -31.22 -28.71
N ARG A 626 23.06 -30.44 -29.79
CA ARG A 626 22.57 -29.05 -29.76
C ARG A 626 21.42 -28.93 -30.74
N LEU A 627 20.29 -28.41 -30.28
CA LEU A 627 19.05 -28.26 -31.04
C LEU A 627 18.59 -26.81 -31.00
N GLU A 628 18.10 -26.27 -32.11
CA GLU A 628 17.61 -24.88 -32.21
C GLU A 628 16.07 -24.81 -32.32
N ALA A 629 15.41 -25.96 -32.45
CA ALA A 629 13.94 -26.07 -32.57
C ALA A 629 13.42 -27.39 -31.95
N PRO A 630 12.17 -27.42 -31.46
CA PRO A 630 11.55 -28.63 -30.91
C PRO A 630 11.29 -29.69 -32.00
N PRO A 631 11.12 -30.98 -31.63
CA PRO A 631 11.09 -31.52 -30.27
C PRO A 631 12.48 -31.59 -29.61
N TRP A 632 12.55 -31.24 -28.33
CA TRP A 632 13.81 -31.21 -27.56
C TRP A 632 14.17 -32.62 -27.09
N GLN A 633 14.82 -33.37 -27.96
CA GLN A 633 15.11 -34.78 -27.70
C GLN A 633 16.46 -35.20 -28.31
N ALA A 634 17.29 -35.90 -27.54
CA ALA A 634 18.61 -36.35 -27.97
C ALA A 634 18.88 -37.80 -27.57
N GLN A 635 19.61 -38.53 -28.42
CA GLN A 635 19.95 -39.94 -28.19
C GLN A 635 21.26 -40.05 -27.41
N LEU A 636 21.27 -40.79 -26.30
CA LEU A 636 22.48 -40.97 -25.50
C LEU A 636 23.44 -41.97 -26.17
N PRO A 637 24.70 -41.62 -26.42
CA PRO A 637 25.70 -42.55 -26.92
C PRO A 637 25.94 -43.68 -25.90
N GLY A 638 25.98 -44.94 -26.34
CA GLY A 638 25.89 -46.12 -25.46
C GLY A 638 27.13 -46.49 -24.62
N ALA A 639 26.84 -47.12 -23.47
CA ALA A 639 27.51 -48.16 -22.65
C ALA A 639 26.96 -47.99 -21.21
N GLU A 640 26.83 -49.09 -20.43
CA GLU A 640 26.22 -49.11 -19.08
C GLU A 640 26.64 -47.90 -18.23
N ALA A 641 25.64 -47.20 -17.70
CA ALA A 641 25.83 -45.99 -16.91
C ALA A 641 26.62 -46.32 -15.64
N GLY A 642 27.70 -45.57 -15.40
CA GLY A 642 28.45 -45.63 -14.15
C GLY A 642 27.63 -45.05 -12.99
N PRO A 643 28.01 -45.33 -11.74
CA PRO A 643 27.27 -44.88 -10.55
C PRO A 643 27.18 -43.35 -10.38
N SER A 644 27.94 -42.58 -11.15
CA SER A 644 27.98 -41.11 -11.13
C SER A 644 27.67 -40.48 -12.49
N ASP A 645 27.11 -41.25 -13.42
CA ASP A 645 26.85 -40.80 -14.78
C ASP A 645 25.52 -40.01 -14.81
N TYR A 646 25.50 -38.80 -15.36
CA TYR A 646 24.29 -37.96 -15.45
C TYR A 646 24.08 -37.40 -16.86
N VAL A 647 22.86 -36.93 -17.10
CA VAL A 647 22.46 -36.17 -18.27
C VAL A 647 22.18 -34.75 -17.82
N ARG A 648 22.67 -33.75 -18.54
CA ARG A 648 22.36 -32.34 -18.31
C ARG A 648 21.77 -31.74 -19.58
N VAL A 649 20.73 -30.92 -19.45
CA VAL A 649 20.10 -30.21 -20.57
C VAL A 649 20.11 -28.73 -20.25
N ALA A 650 20.74 -27.92 -21.09
CA ALA A 650 20.82 -26.47 -20.94
C ALA A 650 20.07 -25.78 -22.08
N ALA A 651 19.15 -24.89 -21.76
CA ALA A 651 18.43 -24.05 -22.70
C ALA A 651 18.98 -22.62 -22.66
N PHE A 652 19.08 -21.97 -23.81
CA PHE A 652 19.60 -20.61 -23.96
C PHE A 652 18.60 -19.78 -24.77
N LEU A 653 18.23 -18.60 -24.27
CA LEU A 653 17.42 -17.62 -25.00
C LEU A 653 18.32 -16.73 -25.88
N LYS A 654 17.71 -16.10 -26.91
CA LYS A 654 18.41 -15.09 -27.72
C LYS A 654 18.70 -13.80 -26.95
N SER A 655 18.00 -13.57 -25.83
CA SER A 655 18.27 -12.49 -24.88
C SER A 655 19.58 -12.68 -24.11
N GLY A 656 20.11 -13.91 -24.05
CA GLY A 656 21.37 -14.26 -23.36
C GLY A 656 21.18 -15.04 -22.06
N GLU A 657 19.94 -15.17 -21.58
CA GLU A 657 19.59 -15.98 -20.40
C GLU A 657 19.77 -17.48 -20.67
N SER A 658 20.20 -18.25 -19.66
CA SER A 658 20.36 -19.70 -19.76
C SER A 658 19.84 -20.42 -18.51
N MET A 659 19.20 -21.57 -18.71
CA MET A 659 18.71 -22.43 -17.64
C MET A 659 19.16 -23.87 -17.89
N GLU A 660 19.40 -24.66 -16.85
CA GLU A 660 19.78 -26.07 -16.99
C GLU A 660 19.09 -27.01 -16.00
N ASP A 661 18.88 -28.25 -16.42
CA ASP A 661 18.39 -29.36 -15.60
C ASP A 661 19.31 -30.57 -15.77
N ALA A 662 19.58 -31.31 -14.70
CA ALA A 662 20.47 -32.47 -14.72
C ALA A 662 19.89 -33.66 -13.95
N ARG A 663 20.09 -34.87 -14.48
CA ARG A 663 19.57 -36.12 -13.93
C ARG A 663 20.57 -37.27 -14.03
N LEU A 664 20.77 -37.99 -12.93
CA LEU A 664 21.62 -39.19 -12.87
C LEU A 664 21.00 -40.36 -13.65
N LEU A 665 21.86 -41.14 -14.33
CA LEU A 665 21.55 -42.38 -15.03
C LEU A 665 21.77 -43.57 -14.08
N SER A 666 20.81 -43.87 -13.21
CA SER A 666 20.89 -45.04 -12.34
C SER A 666 20.39 -46.33 -13.03
N SER A 667 21.06 -47.46 -12.78
CA SER A 667 20.65 -48.81 -13.25
C SER A 667 19.22 -49.19 -12.78
N PRO A 668 18.51 -50.08 -13.50
CA PRO A 668 17.06 -50.20 -13.40
C PRO A 668 16.60 -50.93 -12.14
N GLY A 669 15.63 -50.32 -11.44
CA GLY A 669 14.75 -51.01 -10.50
C GLY A 669 14.37 -50.17 -9.30
N ILE A 670 13.11 -49.71 -9.30
CA ILE A 670 12.38 -48.96 -8.24
C ILE A 670 12.51 -47.44 -8.40
N GLU A 671 11.60 -46.84 -9.19
CA GLU A 671 11.28 -45.42 -9.11
C GLU A 671 10.39 -45.18 -7.89
N GLU A 672 11.03 -44.89 -6.75
CA GLU A 672 10.41 -44.04 -5.74
C GLU A 672 10.98 -42.64 -5.99
N ARG A 673 10.15 -41.74 -6.53
CA ARG A 673 10.51 -40.31 -6.64
C ARG A 673 10.63 -39.77 -5.22
N VAL A 674 11.87 -39.55 -4.77
CA VAL A 674 12.13 -38.70 -3.61
C VAL A 674 12.50 -37.32 -4.17
N GLU A 675 11.55 -36.39 -4.14
CA GLU A 675 11.87 -34.96 -4.24
C GLU A 675 12.68 -34.61 -2.98
N VAL A 676 13.94 -34.21 -3.16
CA VAL A 676 14.82 -33.85 -2.06
C VAL A 676 14.86 -32.33 -1.98
N ASN A 677 14.34 -31.78 -0.88
CA ASN A 677 14.38 -30.35 -0.62
C ASN A 677 15.66 -30.01 0.15
N LEU A 678 16.58 -29.27 -0.47
CA LEU A 678 17.84 -28.84 0.15
C LEU A 678 17.61 -27.53 0.91
N VAL A 679 17.83 -27.56 2.21
CA VAL A 679 17.79 -26.38 3.08
C VAL A 679 19.21 -25.84 3.22
N GLU A 680 19.45 -24.62 2.75
CA GLU A 680 20.73 -23.92 2.87
C GLU A 680 20.77 -23.03 4.12
N LEU A 681 21.89 -23.08 4.86
CA LEU A 681 22.14 -22.35 6.09
C LEU A 681 23.42 -21.53 5.96
N ASN A 682 23.31 -20.22 6.12
CA ASN A 682 24.46 -19.31 6.26
C ASN A 682 24.91 -19.32 7.72
N VAL A 683 26.13 -19.79 7.99
CA VAL A 683 26.65 -20.03 9.34
C VAL A 683 27.86 -19.15 9.60
N VAL A 684 27.80 -18.35 10.66
CA VAL A 684 28.93 -17.60 11.23
C VAL A 684 29.40 -18.34 12.48
N VAL A 685 30.70 -18.56 12.61
CA VAL A 685 31.30 -19.13 13.82
C VAL A 685 32.20 -18.07 14.45
N THR A 686 32.00 -17.77 15.73
CA THR A 686 32.80 -16.78 16.47
C THR A 686 33.48 -17.40 17.69
N ASP A 687 34.58 -16.79 18.11
CA ASP A 687 35.24 -17.10 19.37
C ASP A 687 34.59 -16.35 20.56
N ARG A 688 35.21 -16.43 21.74
CA ARG A 688 34.72 -15.77 22.96
C ARG A 688 34.79 -14.24 22.92
N ASP A 689 35.62 -13.69 22.04
CA ASP A 689 35.76 -12.25 21.82
C ASP A 689 34.86 -11.76 20.66
N ASP A 690 33.95 -12.64 20.19
CA ASP A 690 33.03 -12.42 19.06
C ASP A 690 33.76 -12.18 17.71
N ALA A 691 35.01 -12.65 17.60
CA ALA A 691 35.77 -12.58 16.37
C ALA A 691 35.44 -13.78 15.45
N PRO A 692 35.25 -13.58 14.13
CA PRO A 692 34.94 -14.66 13.20
C PRO A 692 36.09 -15.68 13.07
N VAL A 693 35.75 -16.97 13.14
CA VAL A 693 36.71 -18.08 13.02
C VAL A 693 36.65 -18.67 11.62
N ARG A 694 37.79 -18.62 10.92
CA ARG A 694 37.98 -19.16 9.57
C ARG A 694 38.69 -20.52 9.57
N GLY A 695 38.54 -21.28 8.49
CA GLY A 695 39.29 -22.52 8.24
C GLY A 695 38.72 -23.76 8.90
N LEU A 696 37.44 -23.74 9.31
CA LEU A 696 36.73 -24.95 9.73
C LEU A 696 36.42 -25.82 8.50
N GLU A 697 36.50 -27.14 8.67
CA GLU A 697 36.20 -28.15 7.66
C GLU A 697 34.77 -28.70 7.88
N PRO A 698 34.13 -29.35 6.88
CA PRO A 698 32.78 -29.90 7.02
C PRO A 698 32.58 -30.79 8.26
N GLU A 699 33.63 -31.53 8.65
CA GLU A 699 33.62 -32.45 9.80
C GLU A 699 33.52 -31.73 11.15
N ASN A 700 33.75 -30.41 11.18
CA ASN A 700 33.59 -29.60 12.38
C ASN A 700 32.12 -29.25 12.65
N PHE A 701 31.21 -29.51 11.71
CA PHE A 701 29.80 -29.15 11.83
C PHE A 701 28.91 -30.39 12.01
N ALA A 702 27.91 -30.26 12.89
CA ALA A 702 26.82 -31.21 13.02
C ALA A 702 25.48 -30.47 12.91
N VAL A 703 24.65 -30.89 11.95
CA VAL A 703 23.30 -30.34 11.75
C VAL A 703 22.29 -31.31 12.35
N PHE A 704 21.39 -30.80 13.18
CA PHE A 704 20.26 -31.53 13.73
C PHE A 704 18.97 -30.92 13.23
N PHE A 705 17.99 -31.75 12.89
CA PHE A 705 16.62 -31.33 12.59
C PHE A 705 15.66 -32.16 13.43
N ARG A 706 14.82 -31.49 14.23
CA ARG A 706 13.95 -32.13 15.24
C ARG A 706 14.73 -33.06 16.19
N GLY A 707 15.95 -32.65 16.53
CA GLY A 707 16.88 -33.40 17.38
C GLY A 707 17.54 -34.62 16.72
N GLN A 708 17.30 -34.87 15.43
CA GLN A 708 17.94 -35.97 14.69
C GLN A 708 19.10 -35.46 13.83
N PRO A 709 20.25 -36.15 13.82
CA PRO A 709 21.41 -35.74 13.03
C PRO A 709 21.14 -35.89 11.53
N HIS A 710 21.48 -34.85 10.77
CA HIS A 710 21.38 -34.82 9.31
C HIS A 710 22.78 -34.59 8.72
N ALA A 711 23.08 -35.30 7.63
CA ALA A 711 24.36 -35.15 6.94
C ALA A 711 24.40 -33.83 6.17
N VAL A 712 25.48 -33.07 6.32
CA VAL A 712 25.78 -31.92 5.47
C VAL A 712 26.07 -32.45 4.06
N GLN A 713 25.19 -32.14 3.12
CA GLN A 713 25.30 -32.56 1.72
C GLN A 713 26.12 -31.59 0.87
N ARG A 714 26.12 -30.31 1.25
CA ARG A 714 26.92 -29.26 0.63
C ARG A 714 27.60 -28.42 1.69
N PHE A 715 28.88 -28.16 1.47
CA PHE A 715 29.69 -27.23 2.25
C PHE A 715 30.43 -26.33 1.28
N ALA A 716 30.39 -25.02 1.52
CA ALA A 716 31.14 -24.05 0.74
C ALA A 716 31.62 -22.90 1.62
N LEU A 717 32.74 -22.29 1.23
CA LEU A 717 33.25 -21.10 1.88
C LEU A 717 32.61 -19.85 1.28
N ALA A 718 32.45 -18.80 2.09
CA ALA A 718 31.89 -17.53 1.61
C ALA A 718 32.57 -17.00 0.34
N GLU A 719 33.89 -17.12 0.23
CA GLU A 719 34.64 -16.56 -0.89
C GLU A 719 34.38 -17.27 -2.24
N GLU A 720 33.73 -18.44 -2.22
CA GLU A 720 33.44 -19.25 -3.41
C GLU A 720 32.07 -18.94 -4.02
N ILE A 721 31.23 -18.17 -3.32
CA ILE A 721 29.85 -17.89 -3.71
C ILE A 721 29.63 -16.37 -3.77
N PRO A 722 29.14 -15.83 -4.91
CA PRO A 722 28.79 -14.42 -5.03
C PRO A 722 27.83 -13.94 -3.94
N LEU A 723 28.02 -12.71 -3.50
CA LEU A 723 27.16 -12.03 -2.52
C LEU A 723 26.12 -11.18 -3.25
N VAL A 724 24.86 -11.31 -2.83
CA VAL A 724 23.81 -10.33 -3.05
C VAL A 724 23.57 -9.58 -1.75
N LEU A 725 23.83 -8.27 -1.74
CA LEU A 725 23.76 -7.41 -0.57
C LEU A 725 22.59 -6.43 -0.69
N GLY A 726 21.66 -6.49 0.26
CA GLY A 726 20.63 -5.47 0.41
C GLY A 726 21.09 -4.39 1.37
N LEU A 727 21.21 -3.14 0.91
CA LEU A 727 21.46 -2.01 1.79
C LEU A 727 20.15 -1.24 1.99
N VAL A 728 19.70 -1.10 3.24
CA VAL A 728 18.46 -0.43 3.61
C VAL A 728 18.77 0.79 4.45
N ILE A 729 18.38 1.97 3.99
CA ILE A 729 18.72 3.23 4.64
C ILE A 729 17.44 3.94 5.07
N ASP A 730 17.36 4.22 6.36
CA ASP A 730 16.34 5.09 6.92
C ASP A 730 16.53 6.52 6.40
N THR A 731 15.51 7.02 5.75
CA THR A 731 15.41 8.37 5.21
C THR A 731 14.23 9.11 5.85
N SER A 732 13.90 8.84 7.11
CA SER A 732 12.90 9.57 7.89
C SER A 732 13.34 11.01 8.24
N GLU A 733 12.41 11.86 8.69
CA GLU A 733 12.72 13.25 9.11
C GLU A 733 13.76 13.32 10.26
N SER A 734 13.82 12.33 11.14
CA SER A 734 14.80 12.28 12.25
C SER A 734 16.24 12.13 11.74
N MET A 735 16.41 11.49 10.59
CA MET A 735 17.69 11.30 9.93
C MET A 735 18.28 12.57 9.31
N ILE A 736 17.56 13.70 9.27
CA ILE A 736 18.03 14.99 8.69
C ILE A 736 19.44 15.35 9.16
N THR A 737 19.71 15.22 10.45
CA THR A 737 21.00 15.64 11.04
C THR A 737 22.10 14.61 10.84
N LEU A 738 21.77 13.33 10.64
CA LEU A 738 22.70 12.20 10.54
C LEU A 738 22.98 11.77 9.09
N MET A 739 22.17 12.22 8.12
CA MET A 739 22.19 11.74 6.75
C MET A 739 23.53 11.96 6.03
N THR A 740 24.21 13.08 6.28
CA THR A 740 25.48 13.39 5.60
C THR A 740 26.57 12.39 5.97
N ASP A 741 26.69 12.06 7.25
CA ASP A 741 27.69 11.13 7.75
C ASP A 741 27.31 9.67 7.45
N THR A 742 26.01 9.35 7.56
CA THR A 742 25.43 8.07 7.11
C THR A 742 25.81 7.78 5.66
N LYS A 743 25.67 8.80 4.80
CA LYS A 743 26.03 8.65 3.39
C LYS A 743 27.51 8.33 3.22
N LYS A 744 28.37 9.12 3.85
CA LYS A 744 29.81 8.92 3.73
C LYS A 744 30.23 7.50 4.16
N ALA A 745 29.68 6.99 5.26
CA ALA A 745 30.01 5.66 5.77
C ALA A 745 29.48 4.52 4.89
N GLY A 746 28.22 4.61 4.43
CA GLY A 746 27.63 3.57 3.56
C GLY A 746 28.33 3.46 2.21
N ALA A 747 28.73 4.60 1.62
CA ALA A 747 29.51 4.62 0.38
C ALA A 747 30.88 3.90 0.53
N GLN A 748 31.54 4.08 1.68
CA GLN A 748 32.79 3.40 1.99
C GLN A 748 32.56 1.89 2.16
N PHE A 749 31.53 1.50 2.91
CA PHE A 749 31.18 0.09 3.15
C PHE A 749 30.94 -0.68 1.84
N LEU A 750 30.14 -0.13 0.92
CA LEU A 750 29.89 -0.76 -0.37
C LEU A 750 31.18 -0.98 -1.17
N GLY A 751 32.09 0.00 -1.16
CA GLY A 751 33.36 -0.07 -1.88
C GLY A 751 34.37 -1.06 -1.29
N GLU A 752 34.27 -1.38 0.01
CA GLU A 752 35.13 -2.35 0.69
C GLU A 752 34.55 -3.78 0.67
N THR A 753 33.23 -3.90 0.49
CA THR A 753 32.50 -5.17 0.60
C THR A 753 32.39 -5.87 -0.75
N LEU A 754 31.88 -5.18 -1.78
CA LEU A 754 31.57 -5.78 -3.08
C LEU A 754 32.83 -6.15 -3.87
N ARG A 755 32.84 -7.38 -4.39
CA ARG A 755 33.87 -7.94 -5.28
C ARG A 755 33.28 -8.19 -6.68
N GLU A 756 34.13 -8.64 -7.61
CA GLU A 756 33.69 -9.03 -8.94
C GLU A 756 32.71 -10.22 -8.87
N GLY A 757 31.52 -10.05 -9.44
CA GLY A 757 30.43 -11.04 -9.39
C GLY A 757 29.41 -10.78 -8.27
N ASP A 758 29.72 -9.92 -7.30
CA ASP A 758 28.77 -9.52 -6.27
C ASP A 758 27.80 -8.46 -6.81
N GLU A 759 26.59 -8.46 -6.27
CA GLU A 759 25.54 -7.48 -6.58
C GLU A 759 25.04 -6.83 -5.30
N ALA A 760 24.59 -5.58 -5.40
CA ALA A 760 23.84 -4.94 -4.34
C ALA A 760 22.62 -4.21 -4.87
N PHE A 761 21.59 -4.17 -4.04
CA PHE A 761 20.42 -3.31 -4.23
C PHE A 761 20.34 -2.30 -3.08
N LEU A 762 19.66 -1.18 -3.34
CA LEU A 762 19.46 -0.13 -2.36
C LEU A 762 17.96 0.08 -2.14
N VAL A 763 17.55 0.01 -0.88
CA VAL A 763 16.22 0.41 -0.42
C VAL A 763 16.38 1.65 0.46
N ASP A 764 15.59 2.68 0.18
CA ASP A 764 15.36 3.77 1.12
C ASP A 764 13.98 3.62 1.73
N PHE A 765 13.80 4.07 2.97
CA PHE A 765 12.50 4.05 3.58
C PHE A 765 12.27 5.23 4.49
N ASP A 766 11.05 5.74 4.41
CA ASP A 766 10.48 6.66 5.37
C ASP A 766 9.14 6.08 5.86
N THR A 767 8.05 6.82 5.71
CA THR A 767 6.67 6.36 5.72
C THR A 767 6.42 5.09 4.91
N ARG A 768 7.18 4.85 3.83
CA ARG A 768 7.12 3.63 3.03
C ARG A 768 8.52 3.22 2.54
N PRO A 769 8.77 1.92 2.35
CA PRO A 769 9.98 1.47 1.66
C PRO A 769 9.87 1.68 0.14
N ARG A 770 11.00 1.98 -0.48
CA ARG A 770 11.15 2.16 -1.93
C ARG A 770 12.42 1.47 -2.40
N LEU A 771 12.33 0.76 -3.51
CA LEU A 771 13.51 0.22 -4.18
C LEU A 771 14.21 1.35 -4.93
N ALA A 772 15.13 2.03 -4.27
CA ALA A 772 15.94 3.09 -4.86
C ALA A 772 16.78 2.56 -6.03
N ARG A 773 17.23 1.30 -5.94
CA ARG A 773 18.05 0.65 -6.95
C ARG A 773 17.90 -0.86 -6.94
N GLU A 774 17.58 -1.46 -8.09
CA GLU A 774 17.62 -2.92 -8.31
C GLU A 774 19.03 -3.49 -8.14
N ALA A 775 19.12 -4.81 -7.93
CA ALA A 775 20.39 -5.52 -7.75
C ALA A 775 21.32 -5.28 -8.95
N THR A 776 22.53 -4.81 -8.68
CA THR A 776 23.51 -4.52 -9.71
C THR A 776 24.94 -4.63 -9.19
N GLY A 777 25.87 -5.02 -10.06
CA GLY A 777 27.31 -4.90 -9.82
C GLY A 777 27.89 -3.51 -10.15
N ASP A 778 27.09 -2.57 -10.67
CA ASP A 778 27.55 -1.20 -10.97
C ASP A 778 27.63 -0.35 -9.70
N PHE A 779 28.82 -0.35 -9.10
CA PHE A 779 29.13 0.45 -7.92
C PHE A 779 28.92 1.96 -8.12
N VAL A 780 29.15 2.50 -9.33
CA VAL A 780 28.98 3.93 -9.60
C VAL A 780 27.49 4.30 -9.62
N ALA A 781 26.65 3.43 -10.18
CA ALA A 781 25.19 3.60 -10.15
C ALA A 781 24.66 3.57 -8.70
N LEU A 782 25.11 2.60 -7.90
CA LEU A 782 24.76 2.50 -6.48
C LEU A 782 25.16 3.75 -5.69
N LEU A 783 26.40 4.24 -5.86
CA LEU A 783 26.86 5.47 -5.21
C LEU A 783 26.06 6.71 -5.61
N ARG A 784 25.65 6.82 -6.88
CA ARG A 784 24.86 7.96 -7.35
C ARG A 784 23.49 7.97 -6.68
N GLN A 785 22.81 6.82 -6.67
CA GLN A 785 21.50 6.69 -6.05
C GLN A 785 21.57 6.95 -4.55
N PHE A 786 22.53 6.33 -3.88
CA PHE A 786 22.74 6.47 -2.45
C PHE A 786 23.03 7.93 -2.02
N ASN A 787 23.76 8.70 -2.84
CA ASN A 787 23.98 10.12 -2.58
C ASN A 787 22.74 11.01 -2.82
N SER A 788 21.76 10.53 -3.58
CA SER A 788 20.53 11.27 -3.89
C SER A 788 19.50 11.26 -2.76
N LEU A 789 19.58 10.28 -1.84
CA LEU A 789 18.61 10.07 -0.76
C LEU A 789 18.33 11.35 0.07
N ARG A 790 17.07 11.59 0.43
CA ARG A 790 16.68 12.75 1.22
C ARG A 790 15.87 12.31 2.45
N PRO A 791 16.23 12.81 3.65
CA PRO A 791 15.50 12.50 4.86
C PRO A 791 14.21 13.31 4.94
N GLU A 792 13.07 12.62 5.02
CA GLU A 792 11.71 13.16 5.07
C GLU A 792 10.72 12.11 5.60
N GLY A 793 9.49 12.49 5.92
CA GLY A 793 8.47 11.52 6.32
C GLY A 793 8.77 10.82 7.65
N PHE A 794 8.18 9.63 7.84
CA PHE A 794 8.19 8.86 9.09
C PHE A 794 9.09 7.64 8.98
N THR A 795 9.00 6.69 9.92
CA THR A 795 9.83 5.47 9.90
C THR A 795 8.92 4.24 9.84
N ALA A 796 8.95 3.50 8.72
CA ALA A 796 8.24 2.23 8.50
C ALA A 796 9.27 1.07 8.46
N LEU A 797 9.92 0.84 9.59
CA LEU A 797 11.06 -0.05 9.77
C LEU A 797 10.76 -1.51 9.40
N TYR A 798 9.71 -2.11 9.97
CA TYR A 798 9.38 -3.52 9.73
C TYR A 798 8.91 -3.74 8.30
N ASP A 799 8.13 -2.80 7.74
CA ASP A 799 7.73 -2.84 6.33
C ASP A 799 8.95 -2.77 5.42
N ALA A 800 9.94 -1.94 5.75
CA ALA A 800 11.20 -1.85 5.01
C ALA A 800 12.03 -3.12 5.09
N ILE A 801 12.09 -3.78 6.25
CA ILE A 801 12.76 -5.09 6.37
C ILE A 801 12.09 -6.11 5.46
N ILE A 802 10.77 -6.26 5.54
CA ILE A 802 10.02 -7.24 4.73
C ILE A 802 10.14 -6.93 3.24
N PHE A 803 9.92 -5.68 2.84
CA PHE A 803 10.05 -5.24 1.45
C PHE A 803 11.44 -5.56 0.88
N SER A 804 12.48 -5.34 1.68
CA SER A 804 13.86 -5.62 1.27
C SER A 804 14.16 -7.11 1.23
N LEU A 805 13.60 -7.90 2.15
CA LEU A 805 13.72 -9.35 2.13
C LEU A 805 13.13 -9.95 0.84
N LEU A 806 11.97 -9.47 0.40
CA LEU A 806 11.32 -9.93 -0.83
C LEU A 806 12.18 -9.72 -2.09
N GLN A 807 13.12 -8.77 -2.09
CA GLN A 807 14.03 -8.57 -3.22
C GLN A 807 15.01 -9.73 -3.42
N PHE A 808 15.12 -10.64 -2.43
CA PHE A 808 15.98 -11.81 -2.50
C PHE A 808 15.30 -13.08 -3.02
N GLU A 809 14.01 -13.06 -3.37
CA GLU A 809 13.28 -14.25 -3.85
C GLU A 809 13.96 -14.89 -5.07
N GLU A 810 14.40 -14.07 -6.03
CA GLU A 810 15.08 -14.52 -7.26
C GLU A 810 16.61 -14.50 -7.12
N ALA A 811 17.14 -14.04 -5.99
CA ALA A 811 18.58 -13.93 -5.78
C ALA A 811 19.22 -15.32 -5.57
N SER A 812 20.25 -15.62 -6.35
CA SER A 812 21.10 -16.80 -6.18
C SER A 812 22.42 -16.44 -5.51
N GLY A 813 22.94 -17.32 -4.65
CA GLY A 813 24.20 -17.10 -3.94
C GLY A 813 24.00 -16.71 -2.47
N ARG A 814 25.04 -16.12 -1.87
CA ARG A 814 24.97 -15.70 -0.47
C ARG A 814 24.19 -14.39 -0.36
N LYS A 815 23.41 -14.27 0.71
CA LYS A 815 22.50 -13.14 0.90
C LYS A 815 22.82 -12.46 2.23
N ALA A 816 22.67 -11.15 2.29
CA ALA A 816 22.70 -10.40 3.54
C ALA A 816 21.92 -9.11 3.40
N LEU A 817 21.16 -8.76 4.44
CA LEU A 817 20.47 -7.49 4.54
C LEU A 817 21.15 -6.63 5.60
N VAL A 818 21.57 -5.41 5.25
CA VAL A 818 22.15 -4.43 6.18
C VAL A 818 21.24 -3.22 6.23
N LEU A 819 20.62 -2.99 7.39
CA LEU A 819 19.72 -1.87 7.65
C LEU A 819 20.39 -0.84 8.55
N LEU A 820 20.20 0.44 8.26
CA LEU A 820 20.63 1.56 9.11
C LEU A 820 19.44 2.46 9.43
N THR A 821 19.22 2.74 10.72
CA THR A 821 18.09 3.54 11.25
C THR A 821 18.50 4.26 12.55
N ASP A 822 17.83 5.35 12.90
CA ASP A 822 17.95 6.00 14.21
C ASP A 822 16.89 5.55 15.23
N GLY A 823 16.05 4.58 14.85
CA GLY A 823 15.64 3.53 15.77
C GLY A 823 14.25 3.61 16.41
N ASP A 824 13.29 4.32 15.84
CA ASP A 824 11.89 4.18 16.24
C ASP A 824 10.99 3.87 15.03
N ASP A 825 10.10 2.89 15.15
CA ASP A 825 9.12 2.55 14.10
C ASP A 825 7.81 3.25 14.42
N TYR A 826 7.26 3.96 13.44
CA TYR A 826 6.07 4.80 13.59
C TYR A 826 4.98 4.50 12.55
N ARG A 827 5.29 3.74 11.49
CA ARG A 827 4.38 3.55 10.36
C ARG A 827 4.28 2.14 9.78
N SER A 828 5.00 1.16 10.31
CA SER A 828 4.90 -0.21 9.76
C SER A 828 3.52 -0.82 9.94
N LYS A 829 3.04 -1.49 8.88
CA LYS A 829 1.86 -2.36 8.90
C LYS A 829 2.17 -3.71 9.54
N TYR A 830 3.42 -4.16 9.46
CA TYR A 830 3.86 -5.45 10.00
C TYR A 830 4.63 -5.31 11.32
N GLY A 831 4.73 -6.41 12.06
CA GLY A 831 5.51 -6.50 13.30
C GLY A 831 6.77 -7.37 13.17
N PRO A 832 7.61 -7.43 14.22
CA PRO A 832 8.92 -8.08 14.20
C PRO A 832 8.86 -9.58 13.87
N ARG A 833 7.77 -10.26 14.24
CA ARG A 833 7.56 -11.70 13.93
C ARG A 833 7.57 -11.98 12.43
N ARG A 834 6.94 -11.11 11.62
CA ARG A 834 6.92 -11.25 10.16
C ARG A 834 8.31 -11.06 9.57
N CYS A 835 9.10 -10.12 10.08
CA CYS A 835 10.48 -9.92 9.66
C CYS A 835 11.33 -11.18 9.89
N ILE A 836 11.18 -11.81 11.07
CA ILE A 836 11.87 -13.06 11.41
C ILE A 836 11.46 -14.18 10.45
N GLN A 837 10.15 -14.35 10.23
CA GLN A 837 9.60 -15.37 9.34
C GLN A 837 10.16 -15.25 7.92
N TYR A 838 10.07 -14.07 7.30
CA TYR A 838 10.58 -13.86 5.94
C TYR A 838 12.10 -14.02 5.86
N GLY A 839 12.84 -13.54 6.88
CA GLY A 839 14.29 -13.68 6.92
C GLY A 839 14.72 -15.15 6.98
N ARG A 840 13.98 -15.98 7.73
CA ARG A 840 14.21 -17.44 7.80
C ARG A 840 13.87 -18.16 6.50
N GLN A 841 12.68 -17.90 5.96
CA GLN A 841 12.20 -18.54 4.73
C GLN A 841 13.14 -18.28 3.55
N LEU A 842 13.70 -17.07 3.46
CA LEU A 842 14.60 -16.67 2.38
C LEU A 842 16.09 -16.91 2.69
N GLY A 843 16.41 -17.39 3.90
CA GLY A 843 17.78 -17.66 4.35
C GLY A 843 18.66 -16.41 4.45
N VAL A 844 18.06 -15.24 4.72
CA VAL A 844 18.75 -13.93 4.70
C VAL A 844 19.05 -13.45 6.13
N PRO A 845 20.33 -13.36 6.53
CA PRO A 845 20.69 -12.72 7.79
C PRO A 845 20.46 -11.21 7.73
N VAL A 846 19.81 -10.69 8.77
CA VAL A 846 19.50 -9.25 8.90
C VAL A 846 20.45 -8.62 9.92
N TYR A 847 21.24 -7.67 9.44
CA TYR A 847 22.11 -6.82 10.25
C TYR A 847 21.46 -5.46 10.43
N ILE A 848 21.37 -4.96 11.67
CA ILE A 848 20.76 -3.66 11.96
C ILE A 848 21.77 -2.75 12.63
N ILE A 849 21.98 -1.57 12.08
CA ILE A 849 22.79 -0.50 12.65
C ILE A 849 21.83 0.56 13.20
N SER A 850 21.76 0.67 14.52
CA SER A 850 20.95 1.65 15.23
C SER A 850 21.81 2.84 15.65
N LEU A 851 21.50 4.04 15.14
CA LEU A 851 22.20 5.28 15.45
C LEU A 851 21.58 5.96 16.69
N GLY A 852 22.42 6.52 17.58
CA GLY A 852 21.99 7.29 18.76
C GLY A 852 22.01 6.52 20.10
N ALA A 853 22.62 5.34 20.17
CA ALA A 853 22.35 4.34 21.20
C ALA A 853 23.07 4.49 22.57
N MET A 854 23.90 5.52 22.81
CA MET A 854 24.26 5.95 24.18
C MET A 854 23.90 7.40 24.43
N GLN A 855 22.63 7.75 24.28
CA GLN A 855 21.99 8.71 25.19
C GLN A 855 20.65 8.15 25.68
N SER A 856 20.81 7.12 26.52
CA SER A 856 19.84 6.53 27.45
C SER A 856 19.05 5.32 26.95
N PRO A 857 18.73 4.35 27.84
CA PRO A 857 17.56 3.48 27.71
C PRO A 857 16.25 4.29 27.84
N ARG A 858 16.21 5.52 27.29
CA ARG A 858 15.21 6.58 27.47
C ARG A 858 14.90 7.35 26.18
N ARG A 859 15.18 6.80 24.99
CA ARG A 859 14.56 7.24 23.74
C ARG A 859 13.78 6.07 23.17
N GLY A 860 12.56 6.35 22.73
CA GLY A 860 11.57 5.40 22.24
C GLY A 860 10.46 5.09 23.24
N PHE A 861 9.26 5.60 22.95
CA PHE A 861 7.98 5.15 23.53
C PHE A 861 7.60 3.72 23.08
N ARG A 862 8.51 3.03 22.38
CA ARG A 862 8.35 1.70 21.81
C ARG A 862 9.66 0.93 21.94
N ARG A 863 9.68 -0.15 22.72
CA ARG A 863 10.83 -1.07 22.73
C ARG A 863 10.76 -1.92 21.45
N ILE A 864 11.49 -1.51 20.42
CA ILE A 864 11.66 -2.30 19.19
C ILE A 864 12.48 -3.55 19.51
N ASP A 865 12.01 -4.71 19.05
CA ASP A 865 12.72 -5.99 19.21
C ASP A 865 13.76 -6.18 18.08
N LEU A 866 14.72 -5.25 17.99
CA LEU A 866 15.81 -5.32 17.01
C LEU A 866 16.67 -6.56 17.25
N GLU A 867 16.95 -6.87 18.52
CA GLU A 867 17.63 -8.09 18.93
C GLU A 867 16.86 -9.33 18.45
N GLY A 868 15.56 -9.44 18.72
CA GLY A 868 14.77 -10.60 18.30
C GLY A 868 14.75 -10.81 16.78
N ILE A 869 14.72 -9.73 15.99
CA ILE A 869 14.84 -9.83 14.51
C ILE A 869 16.21 -10.35 14.10
N THR A 870 17.27 -9.73 14.61
CA THR A 870 18.64 -10.06 14.20
C THR A 870 19.04 -11.46 14.67
N GLU A 871 18.70 -11.84 15.90
CA GLU A 871 18.88 -13.19 16.44
C GLU A 871 18.04 -14.21 15.67
N GLY A 872 16.78 -13.89 15.38
CA GLY A 872 15.85 -14.77 14.66
C GLY A 872 16.26 -15.06 13.21
N THR A 873 17.12 -14.21 12.62
CA THR A 873 17.61 -14.33 11.24
C THR A 873 19.11 -14.65 11.16
N GLY A 874 19.80 -14.79 12.29
CA GLY A 874 21.24 -15.09 12.30
C GLY A 874 22.16 -13.90 11.98
N GLY A 875 21.63 -12.69 11.97
CA GLY A 875 22.40 -11.46 11.87
C GLY A 875 22.72 -10.85 13.24
N LYS A 876 22.95 -9.53 13.29
CA LYS A 876 23.37 -8.84 14.52
C LYS A 876 22.94 -7.38 14.56
N VAL A 877 22.62 -6.86 15.74
CA VAL A 877 22.40 -5.44 15.99
C VAL A 877 23.70 -4.72 16.41
N PHE A 878 23.92 -3.53 15.87
CA PHE A 878 25.03 -2.64 16.18
C PHE A 878 24.47 -1.31 16.70
N TYR A 879 24.74 -1.03 17.96
CA TYR A 879 24.33 0.20 18.63
C TYR A 879 25.44 1.25 18.53
N ILE A 880 25.21 2.29 17.74
CA ILE A 880 26.17 3.35 17.44
C ILE A 880 25.83 4.57 18.28
N SER A 881 26.72 4.96 19.18
CA SER A 881 26.52 6.11 20.06
C SER A 881 27.10 7.38 19.47
N GLU A 882 28.24 7.23 18.82
CA GLU A 882 28.93 8.31 18.13
C GLU A 882 29.15 7.92 16.66
N MET A 883 28.95 8.85 15.72
CA MET A 883 29.11 8.57 14.29
C MET A 883 30.51 8.06 13.91
N ALA A 884 31.52 8.28 14.76
CA ALA A 884 32.86 7.73 14.58
C ALA A 884 32.92 6.18 14.69
N GLU A 885 31.95 5.56 15.36
CA GLU A 885 31.88 4.10 15.56
C GLU A 885 31.24 3.37 14.36
N LEU A 886 30.48 4.10 13.53
CA LEU A 886 29.73 3.55 12.40
C LEU A 886 30.62 2.79 11.41
N SER A 887 31.80 3.34 11.08
CA SER A 887 32.77 2.66 10.21
C SER A 887 33.27 1.34 10.81
N GLY A 888 33.37 1.25 12.13
CA GLY A 888 33.76 0.02 12.83
C GLY A 888 32.70 -1.08 12.72
N ALA A 889 31.42 -0.73 12.85
CA ALA A 889 30.33 -1.68 12.66
C ALA A 889 30.29 -2.22 11.23
N TYR A 890 30.42 -1.36 10.21
CA TYR A 890 30.51 -1.80 8.82
C TYR A 890 31.70 -2.73 8.55
N ALA A 891 32.87 -2.43 9.13
CA ALA A 891 34.04 -3.30 9.01
C ALA A 891 33.80 -4.69 9.63
N GLN A 892 33.16 -4.74 10.80
CA GLN A 892 32.81 -6.01 11.45
C GLN A 892 31.80 -6.82 10.61
N ILE A 893 30.78 -6.17 10.04
CA ILE A 893 29.83 -6.83 9.14
C ILE A 893 30.57 -7.41 7.93
N ASN A 894 31.44 -6.64 7.28
CA ASN A 894 32.22 -7.13 6.12
C ASN A 894 33.10 -8.33 6.49
N ASP A 895 33.75 -8.31 7.65
CA ASP A 895 34.58 -9.42 8.11
C ASP A 895 33.77 -10.69 8.40
N GLU A 896 32.56 -10.55 8.97
CA GLU A 896 31.63 -11.66 9.16
C GLU A 896 31.14 -12.25 7.84
N LEU A 897 30.66 -11.42 6.91
CA LEU A 897 30.18 -11.85 5.60
C LEU A 897 31.26 -12.61 4.80
N ARG A 898 32.54 -12.30 5.05
CA ARG A 898 33.69 -12.99 4.44
C ARG A 898 34.09 -14.28 5.15
N SER A 899 33.60 -14.49 6.37
CA SER A 899 33.96 -15.62 7.22
C SER A 899 32.83 -16.65 7.37
N GLN A 900 31.74 -16.47 6.61
CA GLN A 900 30.60 -17.38 6.60
C GLN A 900 30.92 -18.73 5.97
N TYR A 901 30.25 -19.76 6.48
CA TYR A 901 30.18 -21.10 5.92
C TYR A 901 28.76 -21.34 5.40
N VAL A 902 28.64 -21.91 4.21
CA VAL A 902 27.33 -22.31 3.66
C VAL A 902 27.19 -23.82 3.83
N LEU A 903 26.22 -24.23 4.64
CA LEU A 903 25.88 -25.64 4.86
C LEU A 903 24.54 -25.94 4.19
N ALA A 904 24.38 -27.11 3.56
CA ALA A 904 23.07 -27.55 3.12
C ALA A 904 22.77 -28.99 3.53
N PHE A 905 21.53 -29.26 3.93
CA PHE A 905 21.06 -30.60 4.27
C PHE A 905 19.70 -30.86 3.62
N ALA A 906 19.38 -32.14 3.42
CA ALA A 906 18.14 -32.56 2.76
C ALA A 906 16.99 -32.76 3.74
N THR A 907 15.79 -32.44 3.23
CA THR A 907 14.49 -32.68 3.85
C THR A 907 13.55 -33.30 2.81
N ASP A 908 12.51 -33.98 3.27
CA ASP A 908 11.51 -34.66 2.44
C ASP A 908 10.39 -33.73 1.94
N HIS A 909 10.28 -32.53 2.49
CA HIS A 909 9.32 -31.48 2.12
C HIS A 909 9.90 -30.08 2.43
N PRO A 910 9.39 -29.00 1.80
CA PRO A 910 9.69 -27.63 2.22
C PRO A 910 9.31 -27.41 3.69
N LEU A 911 10.18 -26.80 4.48
CA LEU A 911 9.96 -26.65 5.92
C LEU A 911 8.97 -25.54 6.25
N THR A 912 8.08 -25.81 7.20
CA THR A 912 7.25 -24.80 7.88
C THR A 912 8.05 -23.94 8.86
N ASP A 913 7.49 -22.81 9.31
CA ASP A 913 8.19 -21.87 10.22
C ASP A 913 8.51 -22.52 11.59
N GLU A 914 7.63 -23.40 12.08
CA GLU A 914 7.86 -24.21 13.29
C GLU A 914 8.99 -25.24 13.08
N GLU A 915 9.12 -25.78 11.87
CA GLU A 915 10.17 -26.75 11.51
C GLU A 915 11.53 -26.09 11.33
N PHE A 916 11.60 -24.88 10.76
CA PHE A 916 12.83 -24.09 10.72
C PHE A 916 13.37 -23.87 12.14
N SER A 917 12.50 -23.57 13.09
CA SER A 917 12.89 -23.38 14.50
C SER A 917 13.41 -24.65 15.19
N ALA A 918 13.24 -25.83 14.56
CA ALA A 918 13.71 -27.12 15.06
C ALA A 918 15.08 -27.55 14.48
N ILE A 919 15.71 -26.71 13.66
CA ILE A 919 17.07 -26.91 13.18
C ILE A 919 18.05 -26.39 14.23
N ASP A 920 19.09 -27.17 14.50
CA ASP A 920 20.19 -26.81 15.41
C ASP A 920 21.52 -27.13 14.72
N VAL A 921 22.39 -26.13 14.64
CA VAL A 921 23.74 -26.27 14.07
C VAL A 921 24.76 -26.17 15.18
N LYS A 922 25.62 -27.20 15.27
CA LYS A 922 26.65 -27.28 16.29
C LYS A 922 28.04 -27.43 15.70
N VAL A 923 29.03 -26.94 16.44
CA VAL A 923 30.46 -27.11 16.12
C VAL A 923 31.18 -27.98 17.14
N THR A 924 32.25 -28.65 16.72
CA THR A 924 33.02 -29.59 17.55
C THR A 924 33.77 -28.94 18.71
N ASP A 925 34.16 -27.67 18.59
CA ASP A 925 34.87 -26.94 19.64
C ASP A 925 33.87 -26.20 20.54
N LYS A 926 33.93 -26.48 21.85
CA LYS A 926 33.00 -25.94 22.84
C LYS A 926 33.24 -24.49 23.20
N GLU A 927 34.37 -23.92 22.82
CA GLU A 927 34.67 -22.51 23.05
C GLU A 927 34.15 -21.61 21.92
N LEU A 928 33.64 -22.20 20.83
CA LEU A 928 33.10 -21.50 19.68
C LEU A 928 31.58 -21.35 19.78
N SER A 929 31.08 -20.22 19.30
CA SER A 929 29.66 -19.90 19.19
C SER A 929 29.24 -19.97 17.73
N VAL A 930 28.04 -20.49 17.48
CA VAL A 930 27.47 -20.62 16.12
C VAL A 930 26.27 -19.70 16.00
N ARG A 931 26.23 -18.90 14.93
CA ARG A 931 25.09 -18.07 14.57
C ARG A 931 24.63 -18.39 13.16
N THR A 932 23.34 -18.65 13.01
CA THR A 932 22.69 -18.91 11.72
C THR A 932 21.21 -18.55 11.84
N VAL A 933 20.44 -18.64 10.74
CA VAL A 933 18.99 -18.33 10.67
C VAL A 933 18.11 -19.18 11.60
N VAL A 934 18.71 -20.13 12.32
CA VAL A 934 18.11 -21.09 13.24
C VAL A 934 19.01 -21.22 14.48
N GLY A 935 18.45 -21.53 15.65
CA GLY A 935 19.22 -21.53 16.92
C GLY A 935 20.48 -22.40 16.85
N GLY A 936 21.58 -21.95 17.46
CA GLY A 936 22.86 -22.68 17.47
C GLY A 936 23.39 -22.92 18.89
N GLN A 937 23.92 -24.11 19.16
CA GLN A 937 24.58 -24.47 20.43
C GLN A 937 25.85 -25.32 20.22
N SER A 938 26.66 -25.50 21.26
CA SER A 938 27.84 -26.36 21.25
C SER A 938 27.50 -27.86 21.44
N LEU A 939 28.35 -28.79 20.94
CA LEU A 939 28.20 -30.25 21.11
C LEU A 939 28.62 -30.72 22.52
N ASP A 940 27.84 -31.63 23.11
CA ASP A 940 28.11 -32.25 24.43
C ASP A 940 29.04 -33.48 24.36
#